data_AF-A0A6L7MLP0-F1
#
_entry.id   AF-A0A6L7MLP0-F1
#
_cell.length_a   1.000
_cell.length_b   1.000
_cell.length_c   1.000
_cell.angle_alpha   90.00
_cell.angle_beta   90.00
_cell.angle_gamma   90.00
#
_symmetry.space_group_name_H-M   'P 1'
#
loop_
_entity.id
_entity.type
_entity.pdbx_description
1 polymer ?
#
loop_
_entity_poly.entity_id
_entity_poly.type
_entity_poly.pdbx_seq_one_letter_code
_entity_poly.pdbx_strand_id
1 'polypeptide(L)'
;MRILDSLKSWKLWTALVIVVAAGAAGYYGYSQWSGSGAEEEAGQTQLVPITLGNLVNDVSVPGTITYTTRETLTFGQQGFVSDVSVSEGDAVSAGDALATLDTETVANLERAIAQARNDVRDAEDSLEEARNPYTPVQIAQAESDVANARQNLQKTEEELSKLGVVSPTDLAQARLDILNTQSDLDTAREARAELNAPTFQELAKARADVTDARVALQEAKDALDALLNPIDDDIADEIAGYESDIESAEENLTSARFDLQTAERNAEEKIQDALDALDTAQEEYNALFDKWLGMDVSEESGRSPDDIFATHGIELESVFRRPQIQPLRSNVGRIIPDDDPATPWDEVVVFSWVILYPGQFQVDCGDSSSGAGLLCIRDEFEDTFDSIREQASNLETIRSDESEKTRKAEVAVSNAEETLALKRDALEDYLADVNAEPDQLLVESKERAIEAAQADLLDAESALADLTQIAESDIQLADHEIELAEARLAESEESLADLLTDPDPVDTMVRQTAVRLARESLAEVEATLEEYSAVDQLEIELRQAELVSARATLETAVADLERATLRAPFDGIVVAVNIEPDQQVNANTQAIEIADPSIVEVSGSVDEIDVLFLQVGAQAYVTLEALANQALPGTVSSIASIGASQQGVVTYPVTIRVDSSEIGQVPEGLSATAQVIIRERNNVALIPLQALYGTVQSPTVRVVSGNDIIEREVSLGISDDFWIVVEDGLEEGETISMEVVGSDTSQFGGIGATFRAVGGFGGTRGRPPGQGGGSR
;
A
#
# COMPACT_ATOMS: atom_id res chain seq x y z
N MET A 1 -33.68 -121.26 -109.93
CA MET A 1 -34.25 -121.90 -111.15
C MET A 1 -33.53 -121.30 -112.33
N ARG A 2 -32.36 -121.80 -112.74
CA ARG A 2 -32.17 -123.02 -113.57
C ARG A 2 -33.18 -123.08 -114.71
N ILE A 3 -32.72 -122.74 -115.90
CA ILE A 3 -32.84 -123.43 -117.21
C ILE A 3 -32.18 -122.45 -118.20
N LEU A 4 -30.90 -122.66 -118.53
CA LEU A 4 -30.42 -123.49 -119.64
C LEU A 4 -30.89 -122.99 -121.00
N ASP A 5 -29.92 -122.52 -121.77
CA ASP A 5 -29.52 -123.16 -123.02
C ASP A 5 -30.63 -123.88 -123.78
N SER A 6 -31.01 -123.30 -124.91
CA SER A 6 -30.68 -123.85 -126.23
C SER A 6 -31.66 -123.30 -127.24
N LEU A 7 -31.16 -122.66 -128.31
CA LEU A 7 -31.67 -122.83 -129.67
C LEU A 7 -30.79 -122.00 -130.62
N LYS A 8 -30.05 -122.74 -131.46
CA LYS A 8 -29.11 -122.26 -132.47
C LYS A 8 -29.78 -121.29 -133.49
N SER A 9 -29.27 -120.06 -133.49
CA SER A 9 -28.88 -119.13 -134.58
C SER A 9 -29.67 -118.95 -135.89
N TRP A 10 -30.65 -119.77 -136.29
CA TRP A 10 -31.39 -119.56 -137.55
C TRP A 10 -32.64 -118.67 -137.38
N LYS A 11 -33.31 -118.69 -136.22
CA LYS A 11 -34.58 -117.95 -136.01
C LYS A 11 -34.41 -116.49 -135.61
N LEU A 12 -33.20 -116.04 -135.25
CA LEU A 12 -32.92 -114.65 -134.85
C LEU A 12 -32.76 -113.70 -136.05
N TRP A 13 -32.32 -114.18 -137.20
CA TRP A 13 -32.14 -113.33 -138.39
C TRP A 13 -33.45 -113.05 -139.15
N THR A 14 -34.44 -113.94 -139.06
CA THR A 14 -35.76 -113.74 -139.70
C THR A 14 -36.68 -112.82 -138.90
N ALA A 15 -36.53 -112.75 -137.57
CA ALA A 15 -37.27 -111.79 -136.73
C ALA A 15 -36.72 -110.36 -136.83
N LEU A 16 -35.41 -110.18 -137.05
CA LEU A 16 -34.77 -108.87 -137.16
C LEU A 16 -35.17 -108.12 -138.45
N VAL A 17 -35.38 -108.82 -139.56
CA VAL A 17 -35.75 -108.19 -140.85
C VAL A 17 -37.20 -107.69 -140.86
N ILE A 18 -38.11 -108.34 -140.13
CA ILE A 18 -39.53 -107.94 -140.06
C ILE A 18 -39.71 -106.69 -139.17
N VAL A 19 -38.89 -106.52 -138.13
CA VAL A 19 -38.95 -105.34 -137.23
C VAL A 19 -38.38 -104.08 -137.90
N VAL A 20 -37.35 -104.22 -138.74
CA VAL A 20 -36.78 -103.06 -139.47
C VAL A 20 -37.67 -102.61 -140.63
N ALA A 21 -38.43 -103.52 -141.25
CA ALA A 21 -39.42 -103.15 -142.29
C ALA A 21 -40.67 -102.44 -141.71
N ALA A 22 -41.07 -102.75 -140.47
CA ALA A 22 -42.18 -102.08 -139.80
C ALA A 22 -41.84 -100.67 -139.30
N GLY A 23 -40.58 -100.41 -138.95
CA GLY A 23 -40.11 -99.08 -138.50
C GLY A 23 -40.05 -98.01 -139.60
N ALA A 24 -39.80 -98.41 -140.85
CA ALA A 24 -39.69 -97.47 -141.98
C ALA A 24 -41.06 -96.99 -142.51
N ALA A 25 -42.12 -97.79 -142.34
CA ALA A 25 -43.48 -97.41 -142.76
C ALA A 25 -44.19 -96.48 -141.75
N GLY A 26 -43.82 -96.53 -140.47
CA GLY A 26 -44.38 -95.66 -139.42
C GLY A 26 -43.88 -94.21 -139.47
N TYR A 27 -42.66 -93.98 -139.95
CA TYR A 27 -42.06 -92.64 -139.99
C TYR A 27 -42.59 -91.76 -141.14
N TYR A 28 -43.05 -92.36 -142.24
CA TYR A 28 -43.56 -91.63 -143.41
C TYR A 28 -45.04 -91.23 -143.28
N GLY A 29 -45.80 -91.89 -142.39
CA GLY A 29 -47.22 -91.57 -142.14
C GLY A 29 -47.46 -90.39 -141.19
N TYR A 30 -46.46 -89.99 -140.41
CA TYR A 30 -46.60 -88.92 -139.41
C TYR A 30 -46.19 -87.52 -139.92
N SER A 31 -45.49 -87.42 -141.06
CA SER A 31 -44.96 -86.14 -141.57
C SER A 31 -45.79 -85.46 -142.65
N GLN A 32 -47.02 -85.94 -142.91
CA GLN A 32 -47.92 -85.46 -143.98
C GLN A 32 -49.35 -85.20 -143.49
N TRP A 33 -49.54 -84.90 -142.20
CA TRP A 33 -50.86 -84.58 -141.63
C TRP A 33 -50.79 -83.49 -140.56
N SER A 34 -50.34 -82.30 -140.94
CA SER A 34 -50.74 -81.03 -140.31
C SER A 34 -50.12 -79.85 -141.08
N GLY A 35 -50.80 -79.44 -142.14
CA GLY A 35 -50.45 -78.27 -142.94
C GLY A 35 -51.66 -77.34 -143.09
N SER A 36 -51.48 -76.12 -142.60
CA SER A 36 -52.16 -74.86 -142.89
C SER A 36 -53.62 -74.65 -142.46
N GLY A 37 -53.77 -73.93 -141.35
CA GLY A 37 -54.83 -72.95 -141.12
C GLY A 37 -54.22 -71.82 -140.28
N ALA A 38 -54.19 -70.61 -140.83
CA ALA A 38 -53.83 -69.40 -140.09
C ALA A 38 -55.02 -69.00 -139.22
N GLU A 39 -54.82 -68.80 -137.92
CA GLU A 39 -55.77 -68.17 -137.01
C GLU A 39 -55.01 -67.49 -135.85
N GLU A 40 -55.52 -66.32 -135.49
CA GLU A 40 -55.00 -65.25 -134.65
C GLU A 40 -55.71 -65.35 -133.28
N GLU A 41 -55.02 -65.47 -132.13
CA GLU A 41 -55.64 -65.29 -130.80
C GLU A 41 -54.70 -64.78 -129.67
N ALA A 42 -55.32 -64.13 -128.68
CA ALA A 42 -54.86 -63.09 -127.75
C ALA A 42 -54.10 -63.57 -126.48
N GLY A 43 -53.39 -62.64 -125.82
CA GLY A 43 -52.70 -62.81 -124.52
C GLY A 43 -53.63 -62.81 -123.29
N GLN A 44 -53.18 -63.43 -122.18
CA GLN A 44 -53.94 -63.62 -120.94
C GLN A 44 -53.65 -62.54 -119.89
N THR A 45 -54.67 -62.07 -119.16
CA THR A 45 -54.60 -61.00 -118.16
C THR A 45 -54.97 -61.53 -116.76
N GLN A 46 -54.23 -61.19 -115.69
CA GLN A 46 -54.50 -61.58 -114.28
C GLN A 46 -55.03 -60.38 -113.47
N LEU A 47 -56.03 -60.62 -112.63
CA LEU A 47 -56.67 -59.62 -111.77
C LEU A 47 -56.19 -59.74 -110.32
N VAL A 48 -55.73 -58.64 -109.71
CA VAL A 48 -55.24 -58.57 -108.32
C VAL A 48 -56.08 -57.53 -107.54
N PRO A 49 -56.68 -57.88 -106.39
CA PRO A 49 -57.37 -56.91 -105.55
C PRO A 49 -56.38 -56.06 -104.75
N ILE A 50 -56.67 -54.77 -104.59
CA ILE A 50 -55.85 -53.84 -103.79
C ILE A 50 -56.15 -54.04 -102.30
N THR A 51 -55.10 -54.30 -101.52
CA THR A 51 -55.16 -54.39 -100.06
C THR A 51 -54.32 -53.29 -99.41
N LEU A 52 -54.80 -52.72 -98.31
CA LEU A 52 -53.99 -51.85 -97.48
C LEU A 52 -53.00 -52.70 -96.67
N GLY A 53 -51.75 -52.27 -96.64
CA GLY A 53 -50.69 -52.93 -95.87
C GLY A 53 -49.68 -51.93 -95.31
N ASN A 54 -48.73 -52.45 -94.54
CA ASN A 54 -47.60 -51.69 -94.01
C ASN A 54 -46.36 -52.05 -94.79
N LEU A 55 -45.57 -51.05 -95.17
CA LEU A 55 -44.27 -51.22 -95.81
C LEU A 55 -43.18 -50.65 -94.90
N VAL A 56 -42.23 -51.51 -94.52
CA VAL A 56 -41.10 -51.17 -93.65
C VAL A 56 -39.82 -51.40 -94.44
N ASN A 57 -38.98 -50.37 -94.54
CA ASN A 57 -37.61 -50.50 -95.02
C ASN A 57 -36.67 -50.47 -93.81
N ASP A 58 -35.93 -51.54 -93.62
CA ASP A 58 -34.91 -51.69 -92.61
C ASP A 58 -33.49 -51.80 -93.21
N VAL A 59 -32.49 -51.58 -92.37
CA VAL A 59 -31.09 -51.89 -92.66
C VAL A 59 -30.55 -52.83 -91.60
N SER A 60 -29.86 -53.86 -92.07
CA SER A 60 -29.22 -54.87 -91.24
C SER A 60 -27.84 -54.40 -90.79
N VAL A 61 -27.65 -54.25 -89.48
CA VAL A 61 -26.40 -53.88 -88.84
C VAL A 61 -25.82 -55.11 -88.14
N PRO A 62 -24.84 -55.82 -88.74
CA PRO A 62 -24.12 -56.87 -88.05
C PRO A 62 -23.17 -56.27 -87.00
N GLY A 63 -23.11 -56.88 -85.82
CA GLY A 63 -22.30 -56.40 -84.71
C GLY A 63 -22.11 -57.44 -83.61
N THR A 64 -21.52 -57.01 -82.49
CA THR A 64 -21.31 -57.83 -81.30
C THR A 64 -21.86 -57.15 -80.06
N ILE A 65 -22.34 -57.94 -79.10
CA ILE A 65 -22.77 -57.43 -77.78
C ILE A 65 -21.59 -57.05 -76.91
N THR A 66 -21.70 -55.92 -76.21
CA THR A 66 -20.79 -55.44 -75.18
C THR A 66 -21.52 -54.92 -73.94
N TYR A 67 -20.93 -55.04 -72.76
CA TYR A 67 -21.47 -54.44 -71.53
C TYR A 67 -20.98 -53.00 -71.35
N THR A 68 -21.90 -52.09 -71.05
CA THR A 68 -21.62 -50.66 -70.94
C THR A 68 -21.09 -50.26 -69.57
N THR A 69 -21.66 -50.79 -68.49
CA THR A 69 -21.24 -50.45 -67.11
C THR A 69 -20.29 -51.51 -66.60
N ARG A 70 -19.05 -51.11 -66.28
CA ARG A 70 -18.03 -51.96 -65.69
C ARG A 70 -17.29 -51.23 -64.58
N GLU A 71 -16.93 -51.94 -63.52
CA GLU A 71 -16.15 -51.41 -62.41
C GLU A 71 -15.01 -52.35 -62.05
N THR A 72 -13.80 -51.81 -61.94
CA THR A 72 -12.62 -52.54 -61.50
C THR A 72 -12.41 -52.31 -60.02
N LEU A 73 -12.57 -53.38 -59.25
CA LEU A 73 -12.47 -53.37 -57.80
C LEU A 73 -11.03 -53.60 -57.35
N THR A 74 -10.60 -52.90 -56.30
CA THR A 74 -9.29 -53.07 -55.66
C THR A 74 -9.45 -53.18 -54.14
N PHE A 75 -8.53 -53.85 -53.45
CA PHE A 75 -8.57 -53.97 -51.98
C PHE A 75 -8.25 -52.67 -51.24
N GLY A 76 -7.77 -51.63 -51.92
CA GLY A 76 -7.43 -50.33 -51.31
C GLY A 76 -6.29 -50.35 -50.27
N GLN A 77 -5.86 -51.52 -49.80
CA GLN A 77 -4.82 -51.75 -48.80
C GLN A 77 -3.89 -52.91 -49.24
N GLN A 78 -2.71 -53.00 -48.62
CA GLN A 78 -1.77 -54.10 -48.85
C GLN A 78 -2.10 -55.29 -47.95
N GLY A 79 -2.07 -56.51 -48.50
CA GLY A 79 -2.30 -57.76 -47.75
C GLY A 79 -2.09 -58.99 -48.61
N PHE A 80 -2.30 -60.19 -48.03
CA PHE A 80 -2.38 -61.43 -48.80
C PHE A 80 -3.85 -61.79 -49.01
N VAL A 81 -4.18 -62.32 -50.19
CA VAL A 81 -5.52 -62.83 -50.48
C VAL A 81 -5.68 -64.19 -49.80
N SER A 82 -6.67 -64.35 -48.92
CA SER A 82 -6.98 -65.66 -48.31
C SER A 82 -7.93 -66.49 -49.14
N ASP A 83 -8.99 -65.85 -49.65
CA ASP A 83 -10.01 -66.54 -50.42
C ASP A 83 -10.52 -65.63 -51.54
N VAL A 84 -10.79 -66.25 -52.69
CA VAL A 84 -11.47 -65.65 -53.83
C VAL A 84 -12.73 -66.47 -54.02
N SER A 85 -13.87 -65.92 -53.61
CA SER A 85 -15.15 -66.63 -53.50
C SER A 85 -15.94 -66.65 -54.82
N VAL A 86 -15.39 -66.07 -55.89
CA VAL A 86 -16.02 -65.95 -57.21
C VAL A 86 -15.07 -66.33 -58.34
N SER A 87 -15.63 -66.80 -59.45
CA SER A 87 -14.93 -67.12 -60.70
C SER A 87 -15.45 -66.27 -61.85
N GLU A 88 -14.69 -66.19 -62.94
CA GLU A 88 -15.13 -65.52 -64.17
C GLU A 88 -16.43 -66.14 -64.69
N GLY A 89 -17.43 -65.29 -64.97
CA GLY A 89 -18.77 -65.66 -65.40
C GLY A 89 -19.80 -65.82 -64.28
N ASP A 90 -19.39 -65.78 -63.00
CA ASP A 90 -20.33 -65.86 -61.88
C ASP A 90 -21.19 -64.60 -61.77
N ALA A 91 -22.49 -64.79 -61.47
CA ALA A 91 -23.40 -63.72 -61.14
C ALA A 91 -23.31 -63.36 -59.65
N VAL A 92 -23.22 -62.08 -59.34
CA VAL A 92 -23.04 -61.54 -57.98
C VAL A 92 -24.07 -60.45 -57.71
N SER A 93 -24.52 -60.36 -56.47
CA SER A 93 -25.43 -59.30 -56.00
C SER A 93 -24.67 -58.20 -55.28
N ALA A 94 -25.22 -56.99 -55.24
CA ALA A 94 -24.66 -55.87 -54.51
C ALA A 94 -24.41 -56.25 -53.04
N GLY A 95 -23.17 -56.08 -52.57
CA GLY A 95 -22.71 -56.40 -51.22
C GLY A 95 -22.11 -57.80 -51.05
N ASP A 96 -22.22 -58.68 -52.04
CA ASP A 96 -21.62 -60.02 -51.99
C ASP A 96 -20.10 -59.91 -51.81
N ALA A 97 -19.55 -60.75 -50.93
CA ALA A 97 -18.11 -60.83 -50.71
C ALA A 97 -17.46 -61.62 -51.85
N LEU A 98 -16.52 -60.99 -52.54
CA LEU A 98 -15.88 -61.53 -53.73
C LEU A 98 -14.50 -62.09 -53.42
N ALA A 99 -13.76 -61.40 -52.57
CA ALA A 99 -12.46 -61.84 -52.10
C ALA A 99 -12.16 -61.23 -50.73
N THR A 100 -11.39 -61.93 -49.91
CA THR A 100 -11.04 -61.51 -48.55
C THR A 100 -9.53 -61.57 -48.34
N LEU A 101 -8.98 -60.57 -47.66
CA LEU A 101 -7.61 -60.63 -47.18
C LEU A 101 -7.43 -61.66 -46.06
N ASP A 102 -6.20 -62.07 -45.84
CA ASP A 102 -5.82 -63.06 -44.87
C ASP A 102 -6.06 -62.66 -43.42
N THR A 103 -6.17 -63.68 -42.56
CA THR A 103 -6.48 -63.49 -41.15
C THR A 103 -5.41 -62.68 -40.39
N GLU A 104 -4.15 -62.72 -40.81
CA GLU A 104 -3.09 -61.91 -40.19
C GLU A 104 -3.26 -60.43 -40.56
N THR A 105 -3.54 -60.13 -41.83
CA THR A 105 -3.86 -58.76 -42.27
C THR A 105 -5.10 -58.21 -41.57
N VAL A 106 -6.19 -58.98 -41.48
CA VAL A 106 -7.40 -58.58 -40.76
C VAL A 106 -7.11 -58.36 -39.27
N ALA A 107 -6.38 -59.27 -38.61
CA ALA A 107 -5.99 -59.10 -37.22
C ALA A 107 -5.09 -57.87 -36.99
N ASN A 108 -4.25 -57.50 -37.96
CA ASN A 108 -3.44 -56.27 -37.92
C ASN A 108 -4.34 -55.02 -37.96
N LEU A 109 -5.33 -55.00 -38.84
CA LEU A 109 -6.30 -53.91 -38.96
C LEU A 109 -7.18 -53.79 -37.70
N GLU A 110 -7.63 -54.91 -37.12
CA GLU A 110 -8.36 -54.91 -35.85
C GLU A 110 -7.51 -54.37 -34.68
N ARG A 111 -6.21 -54.71 -34.64
CA ARG A 111 -5.28 -54.12 -33.68
C ARG A 111 -5.11 -52.62 -33.89
N ALA A 112 -5.05 -52.15 -35.14
CA ALA A 112 -4.99 -50.73 -35.45
C ALA A 112 -6.24 -49.98 -34.98
N ILE A 113 -7.43 -50.56 -35.16
CA ILE A 113 -8.68 -50.00 -34.61
C ILE A 113 -8.65 -49.97 -33.08
N ALA A 114 -8.21 -51.04 -32.44
CA ALA A 114 -8.12 -51.09 -30.97
C ALA A 114 -7.16 -50.01 -30.43
N GLN A 115 -6.03 -49.77 -31.10
CA GLN A 115 -5.11 -48.70 -30.75
C GLN A 115 -5.73 -47.32 -30.99
N ALA A 116 -6.33 -47.07 -32.16
CA ALA A 116 -6.97 -45.79 -32.45
C ALA A 116 -8.14 -45.47 -31.50
N ARG A 117 -8.86 -46.49 -30.99
CA ARG A 117 -9.87 -46.30 -29.94
C ARG A 117 -9.27 -45.87 -28.61
N ASN A 118 -8.12 -46.44 -28.23
CA ASN A 118 -7.41 -46.00 -27.04
C ASN A 118 -6.92 -44.55 -27.22
N ASP A 119 -6.39 -44.21 -28.39
CA ASP A 119 -5.95 -42.84 -28.69
C ASP A 119 -7.11 -41.83 -28.60
N VAL A 120 -8.31 -42.20 -29.09
CA VAL A 120 -9.52 -41.37 -28.93
C VAL A 120 -9.88 -41.22 -27.45
N ARG A 121 -9.89 -42.30 -26.67
CA ARG A 121 -10.19 -42.23 -25.24
C ARG A 121 -9.19 -41.35 -24.49
N ASP A 122 -7.90 -41.55 -24.73
CA ASP A 122 -6.83 -40.80 -24.07
C ASP A 122 -6.90 -39.30 -24.44
N ALA A 123 -7.31 -38.98 -25.68
CA ALA A 123 -7.58 -37.60 -26.11
C ALA A 123 -8.86 -37.01 -25.48
N GLU A 124 -9.90 -37.81 -25.26
CA GLU A 124 -11.11 -37.40 -24.52
C GLU A 124 -10.79 -37.11 -23.06
N ASP A 125 -10.03 -37.99 -22.40
CA ASP A 125 -9.58 -37.83 -21.02
C ASP A 125 -8.71 -36.56 -20.88
N SER A 126 -7.78 -36.34 -21.81
CA SER A 126 -6.92 -35.14 -21.84
C SER A 126 -7.72 -33.85 -22.06
N LEU A 127 -8.76 -33.89 -22.89
CA LEU A 127 -9.68 -32.75 -23.08
C LEU A 127 -10.52 -32.48 -21.83
N GLU A 128 -10.94 -33.52 -21.10
CA GLU A 128 -11.65 -33.38 -19.83
C GLU A 128 -10.76 -32.75 -18.75
N GLU A 129 -9.50 -33.17 -18.66
CA GLU A 129 -8.50 -32.58 -17.77
C GLU A 129 -8.22 -31.11 -18.11
N ALA A 130 -8.08 -30.77 -19.41
CA ALA A 130 -7.92 -29.38 -19.84
C ALA A 130 -9.15 -28.49 -19.56
N ARG A 131 -10.36 -29.08 -19.57
CA ARG A 131 -11.60 -28.37 -19.20
C ARG A 131 -11.75 -28.18 -17.69
N ASN A 132 -11.24 -29.11 -16.91
CA ASN A 132 -11.33 -29.11 -15.45
C ASN A 132 -9.94 -29.30 -14.81
N PRO A 133 -9.02 -28.34 -14.98
CA PRO A 133 -7.63 -28.48 -14.50
C PRO A 133 -7.52 -28.51 -12.97
N TYR A 134 -8.56 -28.06 -12.25
CA TYR A 134 -8.60 -28.01 -10.80
C TYR A 134 -9.66 -28.95 -10.23
N THR A 135 -9.31 -29.64 -9.14
CA THR A 135 -10.22 -30.54 -8.45
C THR A 135 -11.33 -29.76 -7.71
N PRO A 136 -12.53 -30.33 -7.52
CA PRO A 136 -13.59 -29.71 -6.73
C PRO A 136 -13.16 -29.34 -5.30
N VAL A 137 -12.21 -30.09 -4.74
CA VAL A 137 -11.64 -29.83 -3.40
C VAL A 137 -10.80 -28.54 -3.41
N GLN A 138 -9.99 -28.31 -4.44
CA GLN A 138 -9.20 -27.07 -4.56
C GLN A 138 -10.10 -25.84 -4.73
N ILE A 139 -11.16 -25.94 -5.55
CA ILE A 139 -12.13 -24.86 -5.74
C ILE A 139 -12.86 -24.56 -4.44
N ALA A 140 -13.38 -25.59 -3.75
CA ALA A 140 -14.07 -25.41 -2.47
C ALA A 140 -13.16 -24.82 -1.38
N GLN A 141 -11.87 -25.18 -1.37
CA GLN A 141 -10.90 -24.59 -0.47
C GLN A 141 -10.70 -23.10 -0.77
N ALA A 142 -10.51 -22.72 -2.03
CA ALA A 142 -10.39 -21.32 -2.44
C ALA A 142 -11.66 -20.50 -2.11
N GLU A 143 -12.85 -21.07 -2.32
CA GLU A 143 -14.13 -20.44 -1.92
C GLU A 143 -14.22 -20.22 -0.40
N SER A 144 -13.78 -21.21 0.40
CA SER A 144 -13.69 -21.09 1.84
C SER A 144 -12.72 -19.99 2.26
N ASP A 145 -11.56 -19.88 1.60
CA ASP A 145 -10.55 -18.87 1.89
C ASP A 145 -11.05 -17.45 1.56
N VAL A 146 -11.77 -17.28 0.45
CA VAL A 146 -12.49 -16.04 0.12
C VAL A 146 -13.53 -15.70 1.20
N ALA A 147 -14.33 -16.68 1.64
CA ALA A 147 -15.34 -16.46 2.68
C ALA A 147 -14.70 -16.02 4.02
N ASN A 148 -13.60 -16.66 4.41
CA ASN A 148 -12.84 -16.32 5.62
C ASN A 148 -12.23 -14.90 5.51
N ALA A 149 -11.63 -14.56 4.37
CA ALA A 149 -11.06 -13.24 4.13
C ALA A 149 -12.13 -12.14 4.15
N ARG A 150 -13.30 -12.36 3.55
CA ARG A 150 -14.45 -11.44 3.62
C ARG A 150 -14.94 -11.25 5.05
N GLN A 151 -15.05 -12.33 5.82
CA GLN A 151 -15.45 -12.24 7.23
C GLN A 151 -14.41 -11.44 8.04
N ASN A 152 -13.12 -11.64 7.78
CA ASN A 152 -12.07 -10.88 8.43
C ASN A 152 -12.16 -9.38 8.10
N LEU A 153 -12.33 -9.03 6.82
CA LEU A 153 -12.52 -7.66 6.37
C LEU A 153 -13.73 -7.01 7.05
N GLN A 154 -14.88 -7.69 7.08
CA GLN A 154 -16.08 -7.19 7.75
C GLN A 154 -15.80 -6.89 9.24
N LYS A 155 -15.15 -7.81 9.96
CA LYS A 155 -14.78 -7.61 11.37
C LYS A 155 -13.88 -6.39 11.54
N THR A 156 -12.89 -6.20 10.66
CA THR A 156 -11.97 -5.05 10.73
C THR A 156 -12.68 -3.74 10.40
N GLU A 157 -13.62 -3.73 9.46
CA GLU A 157 -14.45 -2.56 9.14
C GLU A 157 -15.42 -2.21 10.28
N GLU A 158 -16.02 -3.21 10.93
CA GLU A 158 -16.84 -3.02 12.13
C GLU A 158 -16.01 -2.42 13.28
N GLU A 159 -14.80 -2.92 13.50
CA GLU A 159 -13.87 -2.37 14.48
C GLU A 159 -13.47 -0.92 14.18
N LEU A 160 -13.23 -0.57 12.91
CA LEU A 160 -12.99 0.81 12.49
C LEU A 160 -14.25 1.68 12.69
N SER A 161 -15.46 1.15 12.48
CA SER A 161 -16.70 1.91 12.66
C SER A 161 -17.03 2.20 14.12
N LYS A 162 -16.48 1.41 15.05
CA LYS A 162 -16.65 1.61 16.50
C LYS A 162 -15.73 2.71 17.05
N LEU A 163 -14.68 3.10 16.32
CA LEU A 163 -13.84 4.24 16.69
C LEU A 163 -14.67 5.54 16.69
N GLY A 164 -14.61 6.29 17.78
CA GLY A 164 -15.30 7.58 17.94
C GLY A 164 -16.79 7.49 18.25
N VAL A 165 -17.37 6.29 18.35
CA VAL A 165 -18.76 6.13 18.82
C VAL A 165 -18.77 6.03 20.34
N VAL A 166 -18.94 7.17 21.00
CA VAL A 166 -19.16 7.24 22.45
C VAL A 166 -20.50 6.59 22.78
N SER A 167 -20.48 5.55 23.60
CA SER A 167 -21.69 4.89 24.11
C SER A 167 -22.57 5.92 24.84
N PRO A 168 -23.88 6.02 24.53
CA PRO A 168 -24.79 6.89 25.28
C PRO A 168 -24.83 6.58 26.77
N THR A 169 -24.58 5.31 27.15
CA THR A 169 -24.51 4.87 28.54
C THR A 169 -23.27 5.41 29.24
N ASP A 170 -22.12 5.37 28.57
CA ASP A 170 -20.85 5.80 29.16
C ASP A 170 -20.84 7.33 29.34
N LEU A 171 -21.39 8.06 28.36
CA LEU A 171 -21.60 9.50 28.46
C LEU A 171 -22.58 9.86 29.60
N ALA A 172 -23.66 9.08 29.76
CA ALA A 172 -24.62 9.29 30.84
C ALA A 172 -24.01 9.01 32.21
N GLN A 173 -23.17 7.99 32.33
CA GLN A 173 -22.46 7.64 33.55
C GLN A 173 -21.44 8.71 33.94
N ALA A 174 -20.60 9.17 33.02
CA ALA A 174 -19.63 10.24 33.30
C ALA A 174 -20.30 11.54 33.75
N ARG A 175 -21.46 11.89 33.15
CA ARG A 175 -22.27 13.04 33.61
C ARG A 175 -22.87 12.83 35.00
N LEU A 176 -23.27 11.61 35.33
CA LEU A 176 -23.77 11.26 36.65
C LEU A 176 -22.64 11.35 37.70
N ASP A 177 -21.43 10.91 37.36
CA ASP A 177 -20.27 10.95 38.25
C ASP A 177 -19.86 12.39 38.58
N ILE A 178 -19.90 13.30 37.60
CA ILE A 178 -19.74 14.75 37.83
C ILE A 178 -20.81 15.27 38.80
N LEU A 179 -22.09 14.91 38.58
CA LEU A 179 -23.17 15.35 39.48
C LEU A 179 -22.97 14.84 40.92
N ASN A 180 -22.54 13.59 41.09
CA ASN A 180 -22.29 13.00 42.41
C ASN A 180 -21.10 13.67 43.09
N THR A 181 -19.97 13.83 42.39
CA THR A 181 -18.77 14.48 42.94
C THR A 181 -19.01 15.96 43.24
N GLN A 182 -19.86 16.63 42.47
CA GLN A 182 -20.28 18.00 42.76
C GLN A 182 -21.16 18.07 44.02
N SER A 183 -22.06 17.10 44.22
CA SER A 183 -22.82 16.97 45.46
C SER A 183 -21.90 16.68 46.67
N ASP A 184 -20.85 15.88 46.51
CA ASP A 184 -19.87 15.60 47.56
C ASP A 184 -19.10 16.88 47.94
N LEU A 185 -18.68 17.66 46.94
CA LEU A 185 -18.01 18.96 47.15
C LEU A 185 -18.91 19.95 47.87
N ASP A 186 -20.18 20.05 47.48
CA ASP A 186 -21.14 20.92 48.14
C ASP A 186 -21.35 20.48 49.59
N THR A 187 -21.43 19.17 49.86
CA THR A 187 -21.54 18.61 51.22
C THR A 187 -20.30 18.94 52.05
N ALA A 188 -19.09 18.81 51.50
CA ALA A 188 -17.84 19.14 52.20
C ALA A 188 -17.75 20.65 52.50
N ARG A 189 -18.20 21.50 51.57
CA ARG A 189 -18.28 22.96 51.77
C ARG A 189 -19.30 23.33 52.85
N GLU A 190 -20.44 22.68 52.87
CA GLU A 190 -21.46 22.87 53.90
C GLU A 190 -20.96 22.40 55.27
N ALA A 191 -20.31 21.23 55.35
CA ALA A 191 -19.69 20.73 56.58
C ALA A 191 -18.63 21.70 57.13
N ARG A 192 -17.78 22.27 56.27
CA ARG A 192 -16.85 23.34 56.67
C ARG A 192 -17.58 24.59 57.16
N ALA A 193 -18.69 24.97 56.53
CA ALA A 193 -19.48 26.13 56.94
C ALA A 193 -20.20 25.89 58.28
N GLU A 194 -20.56 24.64 58.60
CA GLU A 194 -21.19 24.23 59.86
C GLU A 194 -20.21 24.11 61.04
N LEU A 195 -18.90 23.98 60.78
CA LEU A 195 -17.83 24.12 61.78
C LEU A 195 -17.81 25.57 62.29
N ASN A 196 -18.76 25.86 63.17
CA ASN A 196 -18.82 27.11 63.89
C ASN A 196 -17.56 27.22 64.75
N ALA A 197 -16.75 28.24 64.49
CA ALA A 197 -15.75 28.71 65.43
C ALA A 197 -16.38 28.79 66.84
N PRO A 198 -15.63 28.49 67.92
CA PRO A 198 -16.14 28.54 69.29
C PRO A 198 -16.94 29.82 69.48
N THR A 199 -18.15 29.69 70.03
CA THR A 199 -19.12 30.78 69.96
C THR A 199 -18.51 32.04 70.55
N PHE A 200 -18.87 33.21 70.01
CA PHE A 200 -18.38 34.49 70.55
C PHE A 200 -18.56 34.54 72.08
N GLN A 201 -19.63 33.92 72.59
CA GLN A 201 -19.90 33.78 74.02
C GLN A 201 -18.89 32.87 74.76
N GLU A 202 -18.51 31.73 74.21
CA GLU A 202 -17.51 30.81 74.80
C GLU A 202 -16.10 31.42 74.78
N LEU A 203 -15.69 32.03 73.67
CA LEU A 203 -14.41 32.72 73.57
C LEU A 203 -14.36 33.98 74.45
N ALA A 204 -15.44 34.77 74.49
CA ALA A 204 -15.52 35.93 75.36
C ALA A 204 -15.49 35.52 76.84
N LYS A 205 -16.14 34.41 77.19
CA LYS A 205 -16.09 33.86 78.55
C LYS A 205 -14.68 33.38 78.91
N ALA A 206 -14.03 32.55 78.09
CA ALA A 206 -12.68 32.07 78.38
C ALA A 206 -11.65 33.23 78.46
N ARG A 207 -11.79 34.27 77.64
CA ARG A 207 -10.96 35.49 77.73
C ARG A 207 -11.26 36.31 78.98
N ALA A 208 -12.53 36.38 79.39
CA ALA A 208 -12.92 37.01 80.64
C ALA A 208 -12.34 36.25 81.83
N ASP A 209 -12.44 34.91 81.85
CA ASP A 209 -11.89 34.04 82.89
C ASP A 209 -10.36 34.22 83.03
N VAL A 210 -9.60 34.34 81.92
CA VAL A 210 -8.16 34.67 81.96
C VAL A 210 -7.91 36.07 82.52
N THR A 211 -8.77 37.04 82.17
CA THR A 211 -8.65 38.42 82.65
C THR A 211 -8.92 38.47 84.16
N ASP A 212 -9.97 37.80 84.62
CA ASP A 212 -10.36 37.70 86.03
C ASP A 212 -9.28 36.98 86.85
N ALA A 213 -8.72 35.88 86.35
CA ALA A 213 -7.62 35.16 87.01
C ALA A 213 -6.33 36.01 87.07
N ARG A 214 -6.04 36.82 86.05
CA ARG A 214 -4.91 37.76 86.06
C ARG A 214 -5.11 38.89 87.06
N VAL A 215 -6.33 39.40 87.18
CA VAL A 215 -6.70 40.40 88.19
C VAL A 215 -6.57 39.79 89.59
N ALA A 216 -7.12 38.60 89.83
CA ALA A 216 -7.00 37.91 91.12
C ALA A 216 -5.54 37.64 91.52
N LEU A 217 -4.68 37.29 90.56
CA LEU A 217 -3.24 37.15 90.78
C LEU A 217 -2.58 38.48 91.14
N GLN A 218 -2.97 39.57 90.48
CA GLN A 218 -2.45 40.90 90.79
C GLN A 218 -2.91 41.35 92.18
N GLU A 219 -4.19 41.19 92.51
CA GLU A 219 -4.73 41.49 93.84
C GLU A 219 -4.05 40.66 94.95
N ALA A 220 -3.74 39.39 94.69
CA ALA A 220 -3.01 38.54 95.63
C ALA A 220 -1.56 39.02 95.84
N LYS A 221 -0.89 39.51 94.79
CA LYS A 221 0.44 40.11 94.86
C LYS A 221 0.42 41.46 95.60
N ASP A 222 -0.52 42.32 95.26
CA ASP A 222 -0.69 43.63 95.90
C ASP A 222 -1.01 43.48 97.39
N ALA A 223 -1.81 42.47 97.76
CA ALA A 223 -2.10 42.15 99.15
C ALA A 223 -0.90 41.60 99.94
N LEU A 224 0.08 40.97 99.27
CA LEU A 224 1.35 40.57 99.88
C LEU A 224 2.28 41.79 100.03
N ASP A 225 2.33 42.65 99.01
CA ASP A 225 3.14 43.87 99.00
C ASP A 225 2.73 44.83 100.13
N ALA A 226 1.42 45.03 100.32
CA ALA A 226 0.87 45.82 101.43
C ALA A 226 1.19 45.26 102.83
N LEU A 227 1.51 43.97 102.95
CA LEU A 227 1.91 43.32 104.21
C LEU A 227 3.42 43.43 104.47
N LEU A 228 4.23 43.48 103.41
CA LEU A 228 5.69 43.58 103.51
C LEU A 228 6.18 45.02 103.70
N ASN A 229 5.35 46.02 103.39
CA ASN A 229 5.74 47.42 103.45
C ASN A 229 4.64 48.29 104.11
N PRO A 230 4.50 48.29 105.45
CA PRO A 230 3.49 49.08 106.15
C PRO A 230 3.96 50.53 106.31
N ILE A 231 4.04 51.29 105.21
CA ILE A 231 4.37 52.71 105.25
C ILE A 231 3.10 53.49 104.87
N ASP A 232 2.55 54.25 105.81
CA ASP A 232 1.46 55.20 105.59
C ASP A 232 2.02 56.51 105.02
N ASP A 233 1.28 57.21 104.15
CA ASP A 233 1.74 58.42 103.43
C ASP A 233 2.18 59.55 104.38
N ASP A 234 1.72 59.54 105.64
CA ASP A 234 2.08 60.54 106.67
C ASP A 234 3.52 60.41 107.21
N ILE A 235 4.15 59.23 107.12
CA ILE A 235 5.53 59.00 107.63
C ILE A 235 6.57 59.51 106.62
N ALA A 236 6.24 59.46 105.32
CA ALA A 236 7.13 59.93 104.25
C ALA A 236 7.31 61.46 104.26
N ASP A 237 6.25 62.21 104.56
CA ASP A 237 6.29 63.69 104.64
C ASP A 237 7.11 64.18 105.85
N GLU A 238 7.09 63.48 106.99
CA GLU A 238 7.91 63.83 108.16
C GLU A 238 9.42 63.55 107.93
N ILE A 239 9.77 62.43 107.29
CA ILE A 239 11.18 62.11 106.95
C ILE A 239 11.75 63.15 105.98
N ALA A 240 10.98 63.57 104.97
CA ALA A 240 11.40 64.61 104.02
C ALA A 240 11.68 65.97 104.72
N GLY A 241 10.94 66.29 105.78
CA GLY A 241 11.18 67.48 106.60
C GLY A 241 12.54 67.44 107.34
N TYR A 242 12.89 66.29 107.91
CA TYR A 242 14.20 66.10 108.57
C TYR A 242 15.37 66.12 107.58
N GLU A 243 15.21 65.52 106.39
CA GLU A 243 16.23 65.53 105.34
C GLU A 243 16.52 66.96 104.82
N SER A 244 15.47 67.77 104.62
CA SER A 244 15.61 69.18 104.20
C SER A 244 16.33 70.05 105.25
N ASP A 245 16.08 69.79 106.54
CA ASP A 245 16.75 70.46 107.65
C ASP A 245 18.26 70.12 107.72
N ILE A 246 18.62 68.87 107.42
CA ILE A 246 20.01 68.41 107.36
C ILE A 246 20.73 69.07 106.19
N GLU A 247 20.11 69.07 105.00
CA GLU A 247 20.67 69.70 103.81
C GLU A 247 20.97 71.19 104.05
N SER A 248 20.03 71.92 104.63
CA SER A 248 20.22 73.33 104.99
C SER A 248 21.36 73.55 105.99
N ALA A 249 21.60 72.62 106.92
CA ALA A 249 22.70 72.70 107.86
C ALA A 249 24.07 72.39 107.21
N GLU A 250 24.11 71.46 106.24
CA GLU A 250 25.30 71.14 105.45
C GLU A 250 25.76 72.32 104.57
N GLU A 251 24.81 73.04 103.95
CA GLU A 251 25.12 74.24 103.16
C GLU A 251 25.75 75.33 104.04
N ASN A 252 25.20 75.55 105.23
CA ASN A 252 25.72 76.54 106.18
C ASN A 252 27.14 76.20 106.65
N LEU A 253 27.42 74.92 106.94
CA LEU A 253 28.76 74.45 107.28
C LEU A 253 29.74 74.66 106.12
N THR A 254 29.30 74.34 104.91
CA THR A 254 30.11 74.51 103.70
C THR A 254 30.48 75.97 103.48
N SER A 255 29.53 76.90 103.66
CA SER A 255 29.78 78.34 103.59
C SER A 255 30.78 78.79 104.67
N ALA A 256 30.59 78.38 105.93
CA ALA A 256 31.48 78.78 107.02
C ALA A 256 32.93 78.31 106.82
N ARG A 257 33.13 77.10 106.29
CA ARG A 257 34.46 76.56 105.98
C ARG A 257 35.15 77.33 104.86
N PHE A 258 34.39 77.75 103.85
CA PHE A 258 34.91 78.56 102.76
C PHE A 258 35.36 79.95 103.24
N ASP A 259 34.60 80.58 104.14
CA ASP A 259 34.95 81.86 104.73
C ASP A 259 36.23 81.77 105.58
N LEU A 260 36.41 80.69 106.35
CA LEU A 260 37.64 80.42 107.10
C LEU A 260 38.85 80.30 106.18
N GLN A 261 38.75 79.45 105.16
CA GLN A 261 39.85 79.25 104.20
C GLN A 261 40.24 80.57 103.51
N THR A 262 39.26 81.42 103.22
CA THR A 262 39.50 82.73 102.62
C THR A 262 40.21 83.69 103.60
N ALA A 263 39.81 83.67 104.87
CA ALA A 263 40.45 84.49 105.92
C ALA A 263 41.92 84.08 106.14
N GLU A 264 42.21 82.78 106.22
CA GLU A 264 43.58 82.25 106.36
C GLU A 264 44.48 82.69 105.21
N ARG A 265 44.02 82.51 103.96
CA ARG A 265 44.79 82.90 102.78
C ARG A 265 45.10 84.40 102.76
N ASN A 266 44.11 85.24 103.08
CA ASN A 266 44.31 86.69 103.10
C ASN A 266 45.26 87.12 104.24
N ALA A 267 45.23 86.42 105.38
CA ALA A 267 46.14 86.67 106.49
C ALA A 267 47.59 86.34 106.09
N GLU A 268 47.80 85.18 105.46
CA GLU A 268 49.12 84.75 105.00
C GLU A 268 49.72 85.75 103.99
N GLU A 269 48.95 86.13 102.96
CA GLU A 269 49.37 87.09 101.94
C GLU A 269 49.82 88.43 102.55
N LYS A 270 48.99 89.04 103.41
CA LYS A 270 49.31 90.35 104.01
C LYS A 270 50.46 90.31 105.00
N ILE A 271 50.62 89.21 105.74
CA ILE A 271 51.73 89.06 106.69
C ILE A 271 53.05 88.91 105.93
N GLN A 272 53.07 88.20 104.80
CA GLN A 272 54.26 88.09 103.95
C GLN A 272 54.62 89.43 103.31
N ASP A 273 53.65 90.16 102.74
CA ASP A 273 53.90 91.49 102.16
C ASP A 273 54.53 92.46 103.19
N ALA A 274 54.09 92.40 104.45
CA ALA A 274 54.63 93.23 105.52
C ALA A 274 56.01 92.77 106.01
N LEU A 275 56.33 91.47 105.93
CA LEU A 275 57.66 90.94 106.23
C LEU A 275 58.68 91.39 105.16
N ASP A 276 58.32 91.27 103.89
CA ASP A 276 59.18 91.67 102.77
C ASP A 276 59.48 93.18 102.79
N ALA A 277 58.49 93.99 103.16
CA ALA A 277 58.68 95.43 103.34
C ALA A 277 59.66 95.77 104.48
N LEU A 278 59.63 95.01 105.58
CA LEU A 278 60.57 95.17 106.70
C LEU A 278 61.99 94.75 106.32
N ASP A 279 62.14 93.64 105.61
CA ASP A 279 63.43 93.12 105.15
C ASP A 279 64.11 94.12 104.19
N THR A 280 63.35 94.64 103.23
CA THR A 280 63.84 95.68 102.29
C THR A 280 64.37 96.91 103.03
N ALA A 281 63.65 97.39 104.06
CA ALA A 281 64.10 98.52 104.87
C ALA A 281 65.41 98.23 105.63
N GLN A 282 65.62 96.98 106.08
CA GLN A 282 66.87 96.57 106.74
C GLN A 282 68.06 96.51 105.78
N GLU A 283 67.86 96.02 104.56
CA GLU A 283 68.90 96.00 103.53
C GLU A 283 69.37 97.42 103.17
N GLU A 284 68.42 98.35 102.98
CA GLU A 284 68.73 99.76 102.67
C GLU A 284 69.54 100.42 103.78
N TYR A 285 69.21 100.15 105.04
CA TYR A 285 69.95 100.65 106.21
C TYR A 285 71.37 100.11 106.28
N ASN A 286 71.57 98.80 106.06
CA ASN A 286 72.90 98.19 106.08
C ASN A 286 73.79 98.75 104.95
N ALA A 287 73.22 98.95 103.77
CA ALA A 287 73.93 99.48 102.62
C ALA A 287 74.50 100.89 102.88
N LEU A 288 73.90 101.67 103.79
CA LEU A 288 74.43 102.99 104.15
C LEU A 288 75.75 102.92 104.91
N PHE A 289 75.94 101.92 105.79
CA PHE A 289 77.20 101.77 106.53
C PHE A 289 78.35 101.39 105.60
N ASP A 290 78.09 100.51 104.64
CA ASP A 290 79.05 100.17 103.59
C ASP A 290 79.37 101.40 102.74
N LYS A 291 78.33 102.12 102.28
CA LYS A 291 78.48 103.34 101.47
C LYS A 291 79.35 104.40 102.15
N TRP A 292 79.10 104.71 103.43
CA TRP A 292 79.75 105.85 104.10
C TRP A 292 81.07 105.51 104.76
N LEU A 293 81.18 104.31 105.34
CA LEU A 293 82.32 103.92 106.17
C LEU A 293 83.05 102.69 105.62
N GLY A 294 82.53 102.03 104.58
CA GLY A 294 83.08 100.77 104.08
C GLY A 294 82.83 99.59 105.03
N MET A 295 81.81 99.71 105.88
CA MET A 295 81.52 98.74 106.94
C MET A 295 80.33 97.85 106.61
N ASP A 296 80.49 96.54 106.79
CA ASP A 296 79.38 95.60 106.81
C ASP A 296 78.82 95.48 108.23
N VAL A 297 77.55 95.87 108.40
CA VAL A 297 76.82 95.80 109.67
C VAL A 297 75.57 94.92 109.57
N SER A 298 75.50 94.03 108.58
CA SER A 298 74.32 93.18 108.33
C SER A 298 73.87 92.36 109.55
N GLU A 299 74.79 91.88 110.39
CA GLU A 299 74.50 91.18 111.65
C GLU A 299 74.02 92.13 112.79
N GLU A 300 74.18 93.44 112.61
CA GLU A 300 73.88 94.50 113.58
C GLU A 300 72.72 95.41 113.12
N SER A 301 72.07 95.08 112.00
CA SER A 301 71.01 95.79 111.27
C SER A 301 69.78 96.24 112.08
N GLY A 302 69.57 95.67 113.27
CA GLY A 302 68.50 96.06 114.20
C GLY A 302 68.91 97.08 115.27
N ARG A 303 70.16 97.55 115.26
CA ARG A 303 70.68 98.54 116.22
C ARG A 303 70.60 99.94 115.64
N SER A 304 70.35 100.91 116.53
CA SER A 304 70.33 102.32 116.12
C SER A 304 71.70 102.75 115.60
N PRO A 305 71.77 103.76 114.71
CA PRO A 305 73.04 104.19 114.15
C PRO A 305 74.05 104.58 115.24
N ASP A 306 73.58 105.32 116.24
CA ASP A 306 74.40 105.75 117.38
C ASP A 306 74.94 104.57 118.20
N ASP A 307 74.16 103.49 118.37
CA ASP A 307 74.63 102.29 119.08
C ASP A 307 75.73 101.58 118.29
N ILE A 308 75.61 101.51 116.96
CA ILE A 308 76.62 100.90 116.09
C ILE A 308 77.90 101.76 116.12
N PHE A 309 77.76 103.08 115.94
CA PHE A 309 78.89 104.00 116.03
C PHE A 309 79.58 103.93 117.39
N ALA A 310 78.83 103.89 118.50
CA ALA A 310 79.41 103.78 119.83
C ALA A 310 80.10 102.42 120.08
N THR A 311 79.52 101.33 119.57
CA THR A 311 80.08 99.97 119.72
C THR A 311 81.43 99.85 119.04
N HIS A 312 81.55 100.40 117.83
CA HIS A 312 82.79 100.39 117.06
C HIS A 312 83.71 101.58 117.42
N GLY A 313 83.33 102.46 118.35
CA GLY A 313 84.15 103.61 118.76
C GLY A 313 84.32 104.67 117.67
N ILE A 314 83.32 104.81 116.80
CA ILE A 314 83.29 105.71 115.64
C ILE A 314 82.70 107.05 116.04
N GLU A 315 83.54 108.08 116.10
CA GLU A 315 83.06 109.47 116.15
C GLU A 315 83.10 110.04 114.73
N LEU A 316 81.96 110.09 114.04
CA LEU A 316 81.90 110.52 112.63
C LEU A 316 82.59 111.88 112.37
N GLU A 317 82.47 112.83 113.30
CA GLU A 317 83.08 114.17 113.21
C GLU A 317 84.62 114.12 113.31
N SER A 318 85.16 113.06 113.91
CA SER A 318 86.59 112.77 113.95
C SER A 318 87.04 112.07 112.66
N VAL A 319 86.25 111.11 112.19
CA VAL A 319 86.54 110.27 111.01
C VAL A 319 86.62 111.14 109.75
N PHE A 320 85.68 112.06 109.56
CA PHE A 320 85.65 112.94 108.37
C PHE A 320 86.47 114.25 108.52
N ARG A 321 87.33 114.40 109.54
CA ARG A 321 88.07 115.65 109.83
C ARG A 321 89.41 115.77 109.07
N ARG A 322 89.56 116.84 108.26
CA ARG A 322 90.73 117.07 107.36
C ARG A 322 92.17 117.05 107.93
N PRO A 323 92.49 117.40 109.19
CA PRO A 323 93.89 117.54 109.61
C PRO A 323 94.60 116.23 110.00
N GLN A 324 93.90 115.10 110.19
CA GLN A 324 94.55 113.85 110.62
C GLN A 324 95.15 113.04 109.46
N ILE A 325 94.72 113.31 108.22
CA ILE A 325 95.25 112.64 107.04
C ILE A 325 96.53 113.38 106.60
N GLN A 326 97.60 113.26 107.39
CA GLN A 326 98.90 113.81 107.02
C GLN A 326 99.53 112.96 105.92
N PRO A 327 99.76 113.51 104.72
CA PRO A 327 100.57 112.82 103.74
C PRO A 327 102.03 112.85 104.20
N LEU A 328 102.59 111.68 104.54
CA LEU A 328 104.00 111.50 104.85
C LEU A 328 104.85 111.97 103.65
N ARG A 329 105.66 113.02 103.84
CA ARG A 329 106.67 113.44 102.86
C ARG A 329 108.01 112.75 103.13
N SER A 330 108.43 111.88 102.22
CA SER A 330 109.82 111.78 101.76
C SER A 330 109.89 112.18 100.27
N ASN A 331 111.08 112.45 99.73
CA ASN A 331 111.26 113.02 98.38
C ASN A 331 110.83 112.05 97.24
N VAL A 332 109.53 111.95 96.94
CA VAL A 332 108.83 111.74 95.63
C VAL A 332 107.37 111.30 95.92
N GLY A 333 106.37 112.08 95.46
CA GLY A 333 104.96 111.63 95.28
C GLY A 333 104.04 111.54 96.52
N ARG A 334 102.75 111.86 96.36
CA ARG A 334 101.67 111.73 97.39
C ARG A 334 101.30 110.25 97.58
N ILE A 335 101.09 109.83 98.82
CA ILE A 335 100.58 108.50 99.20
C ILE A 335 99.13 108.68 99.74
N ILE A 336 98.20 107.85 99.28
CA ILE A 336 96.82 107.66 99.81
C ILE A 336 96.98 106.94 101.16
N PRO A 337 96.19 107.25 102.21
CA PRO A 337 96.25 106.46 103.44
C PRO A 337 95.98 104.98 103.12
N ASP A 338 96.87 104.08 103.56
CA ASP A 338 96.54 102.65 103.62
C ASP A 338 95.53 102.46 104.76
N ASP A 339 94.63 101.50 104.57
CA ASP A 339 93.66 101.08 105.57
C ASP A 339 94.38 100.60 106.84
N ASP A 340 94.01 101.17 107.99
CA ASP A 340 94.57 100.80 109.28
C ASP A 340 93.67 99.74 109.93
N PRO A 341 94.09 98.47 110.04
CA PRO A 341 93.25 97.44 110.66
C PRO A 341 92.97 97.68 112.16
N ALA A 342 93.56 98.71 112.78
CA ALA A 342 93.24 99.14 114.14
C ALA A 342 91.99 100.03 114.22
N THR A 343 91.47 100.52 113.10
CA THR A 343 90.22 101.28 113.01
C THR A 343 89.11 100.40 112.41
N PRO A 344 87.83 100.64 112.77
CA PRO A 344 86.70 99.83 112.31
C PRO A 344 86.09 100.27 110.97
N TRP A 345 86.48 101.42 110.43
CA TRP A 345 86.04 101.92 109.12
C TRP A 345 87.20 101.83 108.12
N ASP A 346 86.88 101.81 106.84
CA ASP A 346 87.90 101.83 105.78
C ASP A 346 88.35 103.28 105.51
N GLU A 347 89.62 103.58 105.81
CA GLU A 347 90.16 104.93 105.58
C GLU A 347 90.12 105.36 104.11
N VAL A 348 90.20 104.43 103.16
CA VAL A 348 90.14 104.71 101.72
C VAL A 348 88.73 105.16 101.34
N VAL A 349 87.69 104.52 101.88
CA VAL A 349 86.29 104.90 101.65
C VAL A 349 86.02 106.30 102.22
N VAL A 350 86.38 106.53 103.48
CA VAL A 350 86.24 107.84 104.14
C VAL A 350 87.06 108.91 103.40
N PHE A 351 88.31 108.62 103.03
CA PHE A 351 89.18 109.54 102.29
C PHE A 351 88.60 109.90 100.92
N SER A 352 87.99 108.94 100.24
CA SER A 352 87.35 109.14 98.94
C SER A 352 86.18 110.11 99.05
N TRP A 353 85.35 109.95 100.07
CA TRP A 353 84.30 110.92 100.38
C TRP A 353 84.86 112.31 100.70
N VAL A 354 85.91 112.44 101.52
CA VAL A 354 86.44 113.76 101.90
C VAL A 354 87.15 114.52 100.76
N ILE A 355 87.86 113.82 99.87
CA ILE A 355 88.75 114.43 98.86
C ILE A 355 88.13 114.46 97.47
N LEU A 356 87.53 113.36 97.04
CA LEU A 356 87.09 113.18 95.66
C LEU A 356 85.63 113.59 95.47
N TYR A 357 84.83 113.61 96.55
CA TYR A 357 83.46 114.04 96.44
C TYR A 357 83.40 115.56 96.20
N PRO A 358 82.80 116.02 95.08
CA PRO A 358 82.76 117.43 94.72
C PRO A 358 81.66 118.21 95.47
N GLY A 359 80.76 117.50 96.15
CA GLY A 359 79.67 118.10 96.93
C GLY A 359 80.09 118.51 98.33
N GLN A 360 79.29 119.36 98.96
CA GLN A 360 79.42 119.69 100.38
C GLN A 360 78.57 118.68 101.15
N PHE A 361 79.16 117.95 102.08
CA PHE A 361 78.43 117.11 103.03
C PHE A 361 78.76 117.57 104.44
N GLN A 362 77.85 117.34 105.37
CA GLN A 362 78.09 117.53 106.80
C GLN A 362 77.75 116.27 107.56
N VAL A 363 78.50 116.04 108.62
CA VAL A 363 78.32 114.87 109.47
C VAL A 363 77.17 115.08 110.44
N ASP A 364 77.19 116.21 111.15
CA ASP A 364 76.20 116.54 112.17
C ASP A 364 75.28 117.66 111.68
N CYS A 365 74.01 117.35 111.52
CA CYS A 365 72.97 118.28 111.09
C CYS A 365 72.18 118.76 112.29
N GLY A 366 72.53 119.96 112.76
CA GLY A 366 71.57 120.70 113.59
C GLY A 366 70.28 120.95 112.81
N ASP A 367 69.18 121.13 113.54
CA ASP A 367 67.76 121.23 113.11
C ASP A 367 67.40 122.16 111.92
N SER A 368 68.36 122.80 111.24
CA SER A 368 68.11 123.63 110.07
C SER A 368 68.18 122.82 108.78
N SER A 369 67.00 122.52 108.21
CA SER A 369 66.78 122.01 106.86
C SER A 369 67.82 122.53 105.86
N SER A 370 68.61 121.60 105.33
CA SER A 370 69.63 121.79 104.31
C SER A 370 69.04 122.44 103.06
N GLY A 371 69.55 123.64 102.72
CA GLY A 371 69.34 124.23 101.41
C GLY A 371 69.86 123.27 100.34
N ALA A 372 69.05 123.07 99.29
CA ALA A 372 69.22 122.08 98.23
C ALA A 372 70.69 121.81 97.85
N GLY A 373 71.18 120.62 98.19
CA GLY A 373 72.46 120.09 97.75
C GLY A 373 73.50 119.79 98.84
N LEU A 374 73.22 120.04 100.12
CA LEU A 374 74.05 119.54 101.22
C LEU A 374 73.54 118.18 101.72
N LEU A 375 74.42 117.19 101.71
CA LEU A 375 74.08 115.83 102.09
C LEU A 375 74.46 115.59 103.55
N CYS A 376 73.51 115.13 104.36
CA CYS A 376 73.69 114.87 105.79
C CYS A 376 73.88 113.39 106.03
N ILE A 377 75.00 113.03 106.65
CA ILE A 377 75.30 111.60 106.88
C ILE A 377 74.44 111.07 108.04
N ARG A 378 74.34 111.81 109.14
CA ARG A 378 73.59 111.37 110.34
C ARG A 378 72.10 111.19 110.07
N ASP A 379 71.44 112.18 109.46
CA ASP A 379 70.01 112.09 109.12
C ASP A 379 69.72 110.92 108.15
N GLU A 380 70.61 110.63 107.20
CA GLU A 380 70.43 109.51 106.25
C GLU A 380 70.41 108.16 107.00
N PHE A 381 71.20 108.01 108.05
CA PHE A 381 71.17 106.82 108.92
C PHE A 381 69.95 106.79 109.84
N GLU A 382 69.54 107.93 110.41
CA GLU A 382 68.38 108.00 111.31
C GLU A 382 67.05 107.77 110.59
N ASP A 383 66.85 108.37 109.41
CA ASP A 383 65.63 108.23 108.60
C ASP A 383 65.42 106.78 108.13
N THR A 384 66.49 106.11 107.70
CA THR A 384 66.42 104.70 107.26
C THR A 384 66.19 103.75 108.43
N PHE A 385 66.76 104.03 109.60
CA PHE A 385 66.47 103.27 110.82
C PHE A 385 65.01 103.47 111.29
N ASP A 386 64.47 104.67 111.18
CA ASP A 386 63.06 104.94 111.51
C ASP A 386 62.10 104.22 110.56
N SER A 387 62.44 104.11 109.28
CA SER A 387 61.71 103.28 108.31
C SER A 387 61.61 101.81 108.77
N ILE A 388 62.71 101.21 109.24
CA ILE A 388 62.70 99.84 109.79
C ILE A 388 61.73 99.74 110.97
N ARG A 389 61.76 100.71 111.91
CA ARG A 389 60.88 100.70 113.08
C ARG A 389 59.41 100.82 112.71
N GLU A 390 59.09 101.66 111.72
CA GLU A 390 57.72 101.81 111.21
C GLU A 390 57.22 100.51 110.57
N GLN A 391 58.01 99.89 109.69
CA GLN A 391 57.64 98.62 109.06
C GLN A 391 57.47 97.49 110.09
N ALA A 392 58.33 97.44 111.11
CA ALA A 392 58.21 96.46 112.20
C ALA A 392 56.91 96.65 113.01
N SER A 393 56.52 97.89 113.29
CA SER A 393 55.25 98.21 113.96
C SER A 393 54.03 97.86 113.11
N ASN A 394 54.11 98.10 111.79
CA ASN A 394 53.03 97.79 110.85
C ASN A 394 52.82 96.27 110.74
N LEU A 395 53.89 95.49 110.64
CA LEU A 395 53.84 94.03 110.61
C LEU A 395 53.14 93.47 111.86
N GLU A 396 53.46 93.96 113.06
CA GLU A 396 52.83 93.49 114.30
C GLU A 396 51.33 93.82 114.34
N THR A 397 50.93 94.99 113.84
CA THR A 397 49.52 95.39 113.76
C THR A 397 48.75 94.48 112.79
N ILE A 398 49.32 94.22 111.60
CA ILE A 398 48.71 93.34 110.59
C ILE A 398 48.56 91.91 111.12
N ARG A 399 49.59 91.38 111.80
CA ARG A 399 49.53 90.06 112.44
C ARG A 399 48.40 89.96 113.46
N SER A 400 48.26 90.96 114.33
CA SER A 400 47.18 90.99 115.32
C SER A 400 45.80 91.00 114.65
N ASP A 401 45.56 91.90 113.71
CA ASP A 401 44.25 92.09 113.09
C ASP A 401 43.79 90.88 112.28
N GLU A 402 44.69 90.28 111.50
CA GLU A 402 44.34 89.12 110.68
C GLU A 402 44.16 87.85 111.55
N SER A 403 44.92 87.70 112.65
CA SER A 403 44.71 86.60 113.61
C SER A 403 43.32 86.62 114.25
N GLU A 404 42.76 87.81 114.53
CA GLU A 404 41.43 87.92 115.11
C GLU A 404 40.33 87.50 114.11
N LYS A 405 40.51 87.82 112.82
CA LYS A 405 39.56 87.46 111.76
C LYS A 405 39.51 85.96 111.51
N THR A 406 40.67 85.31 111.41
CA THR A 406 40.76 83.86 111.23
C THR A 406 40.06 83.13 112.38
N ARG A 407 40.34 83.50 113.63
CA ARG A 407 39.70 82.91 114.81
C ARG A 407 38.17 83.06 114.82
N LYS A 408 37.63 84.18 114.33
CA LYS A 408 36.16 84.36 114.23
C LYS A 408 35.55 83.41 113.20
N ALA A 409 36.23 83.18 112.08
CA ALA A 409 35.78 82.24 111.07
C ALA A 409 35.85 80.78 111.56
N GLU A 410 36.89 80.40 112.33
CA GLU A 410 37.00 79.06 112.94
C GLU A 410 35.82 78.75 113.88
N VAL A 411 35.45 79.71 114.72
CA VAL A 411 34.30 79.56 115.63
C VAL A 411 32.99 79.40 114.84
N ALA A 412 32.84 80.07 113.70
CA ALA A 412 31.66 79.93 112.85
C ALA A 412 31.54 78.52 112.26
N VAL A 413 32.66 77.91 111.83
CA VAL A 413 32.69 76.51 111.37
C VAL A 413 32.24 75.56 112.48
N SER A 414 32.83 75.69 113.68
CA SER A 414 32.53 74.80 114.80
C SER A 414 31.04 74.80 115.18
N ASN A 415 30.39 75.97 115.19
CA ASN A 415 28.96 76.08 115.49
C ASN A 415 28.07 75.43 114.40
N ALA A 416 28.49 75.54 113.14
CA ALA A 416 27.78 74.94 112.02
C ALA A 416 27.89 73.39 112.03
N GLU A 417 29.05 72.85 112.42
CA GLU A 417 29.24 71.39 112.60
C GLU A 417 28.36 70.83 113.72
N GLU A 418 28.29 71.52 114.86
CA GLU A 418 27.43 71.12 115.99
C GLU A 418 25.95 71.11 115.59
N THR A 419 25.51 72.10 114.81
CA THR A 419 24.13 72.18 114.33
C THR A 419 23.79 71.02 113.40
N LEU A 420 24.69 70.68 112.47
CA LEU A 420 24.50 69.54 111.56
C LEU A 420 24.40 68.20 112.31
N ALA A 421 25.24 68.00 113.33
CA ALA A 421 25.21 66.79 114.14
C ALA A 421 23.85 66.63 114.86
N LEU A 422 23.35 67.70 115.49
CA LEU A 422 22.04 67.68 116.15
C LEU A 422 20.88 67.36 115.19
N LYS A 423 20.96 67.79 113.93
CA LYS A 423 19.93 67.51 112.92
C LYS A 423 19.94 66.06 112.44
N ARG A 424 21.12 65.44 112.30
CA ARG A 424 21.25 64.04 111.92
C ARG A 424 20.80 63.09 113.03
N ASP A 425 21.18 63.35 114.27
CA ASP A 425 20.77 62.52 115.42
C ASP A 425 19.24 62.51 115.60
N ALA A 426 18.58 63.64 115.33
CA ALA A 426 17.11 63.73 115.42
C ALA A 426 16.38 62.84 114.39
N LEU A 427 16.94 62.65 113.20
CA LEU A 427 16.40 61.73 112.19
C LEU A 427 16.65 60.26 112.58
N GLU A 428 17.82 59.97 113.15
CA GLU A 428 18.18 58.61 113.59
C GLU A 428 17.28 58.12 114.74
N ASP A 429 16.98 58.97 115.71
CA ASP A 429 16.04 58.66 116.81
C ASP A 429 14.61 58.42 116.28
N TYR A 430 14.15 59.16 115.27
CA TYR A 430 12.81 58.97 114.67
C TYR A 430 12.71 57.63 113.92
N LEU A 431 13.75 57.24 113.17
CA LEU A 431 13.77 55.98 112.41
C LEU A 431 13.82 54.74 113.32
N ALA A 432 14.33 54.86 114.55
CA ALA A 432 14.37 53.76 115.51
C ALA A 432 12.99 53.40 116.11
N ASP A 433 12.04 54.34 116.16
CA ASP A 433 10.69 54.14 116.73
C ASP A 433 9.70 53.49 115.73
N VAL A 434 9.98 53.55 114.41
CA VAL A 434 9.05 53.13 113.34
C VAL A 434 9.15 51.63 112.97
N ASN A 435 10.17 50.91 113.46
CA ASN A 435 10.48 49.56 112.96
C ASN A 435 9.88 48.44 113.85
N ALA A 436 8.73 47.87 113.44
CA ALA A 436 8.15 46.66 114.04
C ALA A 436 8.05 45.52 113.00
N GLU A 437 8.57 44.33 113.34
CA GLU A 437 8.57 43.14 112.45
C GLU A 437 7.14 42.64 112.11
N PRO A 438 6.84 42.29 110.84
CA PRO A 438 5.52 41.79 110.44
C PRO A 438 5.28 40.30 110.80
N ASP A 439 4.01 39.93 110.99
CA ASP A 439 3.56 38.58 111.38
C ASP A 439 3.77 37.54 110.26
N GLN A 440 4.69 36.61 110.49
CA GLN A 440 5.15 35.58 109.54
C GLN A 440 4.03 34.64 109.05
N LEU A 441 2.98 34.43 109.85
CA LEU A 441 1.86 33.54 109.52
C LEU A 441 0.92 34.16 108.47
N LEU A 442 0.83 35.49 108.44
CA LEU A 442 0.06 36.25 107.45
C LEU A 442 0.76 36.26 106.09
N VAL A 443 2.09 36.40 106.07
CA VAL A 443 2.91 36.34 104.84
C VAL A 443 2.74 34.99 104.13
N GLU A 444 2.92 33.87 104.85
CA GLU A 444 2.72 32.51 104.28
C GLU A 444 1.28 32.26 103.78
N SER A 445 0.29 32.95 104.35
CA SER A 445 -1.10 32.85 103.88
C SER A 445 -1.34 33.57 102.56
N LYS A 446 -0.64 34.70 102.33
CA LYS A 446 -0.73 35.48 101.09
C LYS A 446 0.08 34.87 99.97
N GLU A 447 1.25 34.31 100.26
CA GLU A 447 2.03 33.54 99.28
C GLU A 447 1.24 32.34 98.72
N ARG A 448 0.53 31.60 99.59
CA ARG A 448 -0.37 30.52 99.13
C ARG A 448 -1.56 31.03 98.31
N ALA A 449 -2.04 32.24 98.57
CA ALA A 449 -3.07 32.87 97.75
C ALA A 449 -2.54 33.25 96.36
N ILE A 450 -1.29 33.69 96.26
CA ILE A 450 -0.61 33.93 94.97
C ILE A 450 -0.44 32.62 94.21
N GLU A 451 0.01 31.55 94.86
CA GLU A 451 0.16 30.23 94.24
C GLU A 451 -1.18 29.69 93.70
N ALA A 452 -2.26 29.84 94.48
CA ALA A 452 -3.61 29.50 94.03
C ALA A 452 -4.05 30.35 92.82
N ALA A 453 -3.85 31.67 92.87
CA ALA A 453 -4.21 32.56 91.76
C ALA A 453 -3.35 32.35 90.50
N GLN A 454 -2.11 31.88 90.64
CA GLN A 454 -1.27 31.45 89.51
C GLN A 454 -1.79 30.17 88.86
N ALA A 455 -2.23 29.20 89.67
CA ALA A 455 -2.84 27.97 89.17
C ALA A 455 -4.14 28.28 88.42
N ASP A 456 -4.99 29.15 88.97
CA ASP A 456 -6.25 29.57 88.32
C ASP A 456 -5.99 30.30 86.99
N LEU A 457 -4.94 31.13 86.91
CA LEU A 457 -4.53 31.78 85.66
C LEU A 457 -4.07 30.76 84.61
N LEU A 458 -3.26 29.79 85.02
CA LEU A 458 -2.77 28.74 84.13
C LEU A 458 -3.93 27.88 83.58
N ASP A 459 -4.88 27.51 84.44
CA ASP A 459 -6.08 26.74 84.06
C ASP A 459 -6.96 27.54 83.08
N ALA A 460 -7.16 28.84 83.34
CA ALA A 460 -7.91 29.72 82.44
C ALA A 460 -7.20 29.89 81.08
N GLU A 461 -5.87 30.03 81.06
CA GLU A 461 -5.09 30.13 79.83
C GLU A 461 -5.09 28.81 79.03
N SER A 462 -5.04 27.65 79.70
CA SER A 462 -5.16 26.33 79.06
C SER A 462 -6.56 26.13 78.45
N ALA A 463 -7.62 26.48 79.18
CA ALA A 463 -8.98 26.35 78.67
C ALA A 463 -9.23 27.24 77.42
N LEU A 464 -8.64 28.44 77.39
CA LEU A 464 -8.67 29.30 76.21
C LEU A 464 -7.86 28.69 75.04
N ALA A 465 -6.68 28.13 75.32
CA ALA A 465 -5.83 27.49 74.32
C ALA A 465 -6.52 26.28 73.68
N ASP A 466 -7.11 25.39 74.48
CA ASP A 466 -7.82 24.19 74.02
C ASP A 466 -8.99 24.56 73.07
N LEU A 467 -9.78 25.58 73.42
CA LEU A 467 -10.87 26.07 72.59
C LEU A 467 -10.38 26.62 71.23
N THR A 468 -9.23 27.28 71.21
CA THR A 468 -8.66 27.81 69.95
C THR A 468 -8.00 26.73 69.09
N GLN A 469 -7.36 25.73 69.70
CA GLN A 469 -6.63 24.69 69.01
C GLN A 469 -7.55 23.66 68.33
N ILE A 470 -8.65 23.28 69.00
CA ILE A 470 -9.67 22.38 68.43
C ILE A 470 -10.30 23.01 67.18
N ALA A 471 -10.61 24.31 67.24
CA ALA A 471 -11.19 25.04 66.11
C ALA A 471 -10.26 25.06 64.88
N GLU A 472 -8.94 25.18 65.08
CA GLU A 472 -7.98 25.22 63.97
C GLU A 472 -7.80 23.83 63.33
N SER A 473 -7.78 22.74 64.11
CA SER A 473 -7.63 21.38 63.55
C SER A 473 -8.84 20.92 62.75
N ASP A 474 -10.05 21.21 63.23
CA ASP A 474 -11.28 20.78 62.55
C ASP A 474 -11.46 21.53 61.22
N ILE A 475 -11.10 22.83 61.18
CA ILE A 475 -11.10 23.62 59.94
C ILE A 475 -10.09 23.06 58.93
N GLN A 476 -8.88 22.69 59.38
CA GLN A 476 -7.87 22.10 58.49
C GLN A 476 -8.30 20.76 57.90
N LEU A 477 -8.97 19.92 58.70
CA LEU A 477 -9.53 18.65 58.22
C LEU A 477 -10.63 18.88 57.17
N ALA A 478 -11.57 19.80 57.43
CA ALA A 478 -12.63 20.12 56.49
C ALA A 478 -12.11 20.78 55.20
N ASP A 479 -11.07 21.62 55.29
CA ASP A 479 -10.40 22.18 54.12
C ASP A 479 -9.73 21.10 53.26
N HIS A 480 -9.14 20.07 53.88
CA HIS A 480 -8.57 18.95 53.15
C HIS A 480 -9.64 18.04 52.51
N GLU A 481 -10.80 17.87 53.15
CA GLU A 481 -11.94 17.15 52.55
C GLU A 481 -12.49 17.89 51.31
N ILE A 482 -12.55 19.22 51.35
CA ILE A 482 -12.92 20.04 50.18
C ILE A 482 -11.90 19.84 49.06
N GLU A 483 -10.61 19.92 49.35
CA GLU A 483 -9.54 19.74 48.36
C GLU A 483 -9.64 18.36 47.68
N LEU A 484 -9.91 17.30 48.45
CA LEU A 484 -10.14 15.95 47.93
C LEU A 484 -11.39 15.88 47.02
N ALA A 485 -12.47 16.54 47.43
CA ALA A 485 -13.71 16.57 46.64
C ALA A 485 -13.55 17.37 45.34
N GLU A 486 -12.80 18.48 45.35
CA GLU A 486 -12.45 19.25 44.16
C GLU A 486 -11.59 18.43 43.19
N ALA A 487 -10.62 17.67 43.70
CA ALA A 487 -9.80 16.79 42.88
C ALA A 487 -10.62 15.68 42.20
N ARG A 488 -11.59 15.07 42.90
CA ARG A 488 -12.50 14.06 42.34
C ARG A 488 -13.43 14.61 41.27
N LEU A 489 -13.92 15.84 41.47
CA LEU A 489 -14.73 16.53 40.47
C LEU A 489 -13.90 16.78 39.20
N ALA A 490 -12.67 17.28 39.35
CA ALA A 490 -11.76 17.51 38.22
C ALA A 490 -11.45 16.22 37.44
N GLU A 491 -11.19 15.11 38.15
CA GLU A 491 -10.99 13.78 37.53
C GLU A 491 -12.24 13.32 36.74
N SER A 492 -13.43 13.55 37.28
CA SER A 492 -14.70 13.18 36.61
C SER A 492 -14.96 14.04 35.37
N GLU A 493 -14.63 15.34 35.41
CA GLU A 493 -14.70 16.26 34.27
C GLU A 493 -13.69 15.89 33.17
N GLU A 494 -12.46 15.52 33.54
CA GLU A 494 -11.44 15.03 32.61
C GLU A 494 -11.87 13.72 31.93
N SER A 495 -12.43 12.76 32.68
CA SER A 495 -13.00 11.53 32.12
C SER A 495 -14.09 11.78 31.08
N LEU A 496 -14.96 12.77 31.32
CA LEU A 496 -15.96 13.19 30.33
C LEU A 496 -15.31 13.86 29.10
N ALA A 497 -14.27 14.68 29.30
CA ALA A 497 -13.54 15.32 28.21
C ALA A 497 -12.85 14.29 27.31
N ASP A 498 -12.20 13.28 27.88
CA ASP A 498 -11.58 12.17 27.15
C ASP A 498 -12.60 11.43 26.29
N LEU A 499 -13.79 11.15 26.83
CA LEU A 499 -14.88 10.54 26.06
C LEU A 499 -15.36 11.41 24.91
N LEU A 500 -15.30 12.74 25.02
CA LEU A 500 -15.75 13.67 23.97
C LEU A 500 -14.67 14.01 22.94
N THR A 501 -13.42 13.59 23.16
CA THR A 501 -12.31 13.89 22.26
C THR A 501 -12.36 12.97 21.04
N ASP A 502 -12.07 13.51 19.85
CA ASP A 502 -11.99 12.71 18.63
C ASP A 502 -10.98 11.56 18.82
N PRO A 503 -11.25 10.38 18.23
CA PRO A 503 -10.36 9.24 18.37
C PRO A 503 -8.93 9.56 17.92
N ASP A 504 -7.94 9.02 18.64
CA ASP A 504 -6.52 9.22 18.37
C ASP A 504 -6.22 9.00 16.86
N PRO A 505 -5.62 9.98 16.16
CA PRO A 505 -5.25 9.82 14.76
C PRO A 505 -4.34 8.61 14.50
N VAL A 506 -3.54 8.20 15.49
CA VAL A 506 -2.72 6.98 15.41
C VAL A 506 -3.59 5.72 15.44
N ASP A 507 -4.56 5.60 16.36
CA ASP A 507 -5.45 4.42 16.41
C ASP A 507 -6.30 4.32 15.14
N THR A 508 -6.81 5.46 14.67
CA THR A 508 -7.54 5.54 13.40
C THR A 508 -6.69 5.06 12.22
N MET A 509 -5.43 5.49 12.12
CA MET A 509 -4.51 5.07 11.07
C MET A 509 -4.17 3.57 11.16
N VAL A 510 -3.98 3.04 12.37
CA VAL A 510 -3.73 1.60 12.59
C VAL A 510 -4.90 0.76 12.10
N ARG A 511 -6.14 1.14 12.44
CA ARG A 511 -7.33 0.40 11.99
C ARG A 511 -7.61 0.56 10.50
N GLN A 512 -7.40 1.75 9.93
CA GLN A 512 -7.47 1.94 8.47
C GLN A 512 -6.43 1.08 7.73
N THR A 513 -5.23 0.95 8.29
CA THR A 513 -4.18 0.07 7.75
C THR A 513 -4.59 -1.40 7.86
N ALA A 514 -5.20 -1.81 8.96
CA ALA A 514 -5.72 -3.17 9.12
C ALA A 514 -6.81 -3.50 8.09
N VAL A 515 -7.76 -2.57 7.84
CA VAL A 515 -8.77 -2.71 6.78
C VAL A 515 -8.11 -2.81 5.40
N ARG A 516 -7.10 -1.99 5.11
CA ARG A 516 -6.36 -2.06 3.83
C ARG A 516 -5.69 -3.43 3.65
N LEU A 517 -4.99 -3.93 4.67
CA LEU A 517 -4.37 -5.25 4.64
C LEU A 517 -5.41 -6.38 4.46
N ALA A 518 -6.55 -6.28 5.13
CA ALA A 518 -7.64 -7.25 4.98
C ALA A 518 -8.25 -7.23 3.56
N ARG A 519 -8.37 -6.05 2.94
CA ARG A 519 -8.79 -5.93 1.53
C ARG A 519 -7.76 -6.51 0.57
N GLU A 520 -6.47 -6.26 0.79
CA GLU A 520 -5.39 -6.83 -0.02
C GLU A 520 -5.38 -8.37 0.09
N SER A 521 -5.52 -8.91 1.29
CA SER A 521 -5.64 -10.36 1.51
C SER A 521 -6.86 -10.97 0.84
N LEU A 522 -8.02 -10.28 0.85
CA LEU A 522 -9.21 -10.70 0.11
C LEU A 522 -8.96 -10.71 -1.40
N ALA A 523 -8.35 -9.65 -1.93
CA ALA A 523 -8.06 -9.55 -3.36
C ALA A 523 -7.09 -10.65 -3.82
N GLU A 524 -6.11 -11.04 -3.00
CA GLU A 524 -5.19 -12.15 -3.29
C GLU A 524 -5.93 -13.49 -3.44
N VAL A 525 -6.79 -13.85 -2.47
CA VAL A 525 -7.55 -15.11 -2.53
C VAL A 525 -8.63 -15.10 -3.62
N GLU A 526 -9.23 -13.95 -3.91
CA GLU A 526 -10.15 -13.79 -5.04
C GLU A 526 -9.44 -13.99 -6.38
N ALA A 527 -8.21 -13.49 -6.54
CA ALA A 527 -7.40 -13.73 -7.73
C ALA A 527 -7.03 -15.21 -7.91
N THR A 528 -6.72 -15.93 -6.81
CA THR A 528 -6.50 -17.39 -6.86
C THR A 528 -7.76 -18.14 -7.27
N LEU A 529 -8.94 -17.75 -6.76
CA LEU A 529 -10.21 -18.35 -7.19
C LEU A 529 -10.52 -18.05 -8.66
N GLU A 530 -10.22 -16.83 -9.13
CA GLU A 530 -10.36 -16.45 -10.54
C GLU A 530 -9.46 -17.30 -11.43
N GLU A 531 -8.20 -17.51 -11.04
CA GLU A 531 -7.27 -18.43 -11.71
C GLU A 531 -7.84 -19.86 -11.78
N TYR A 532 -8.47 -20.35 -10.71
CA TYR A 532 -9.09 -21.69 -10.70
C TYR A 532 -10.34 -21.79 -11.57
N SER A 533 -11.02 -20.67 -11.80
CA SER A 533 -12.16 -20.59 -12.73
C SER A 533 -11.74 -20.29 -14.17
N ALA A 534 -10.51 -19.84 -14.38
CA ALA A 534 -9.96 -19.50 -15.67
C ALA A 534 -9.58 -20.77 -16.41
N VAL A 535 -10.28 -21.02 -17.50
CA VAL A 535 -10.01 -22.16 -18.37
C VAL A 535 -9.14 -21.67 -19.53
N ASP A 536 -8.01 -22.33 -19.77
CA ASP A 536 -7.13 -22.01 -20.90
C ASP A 536 -7.80 -22.47 -22.21
N GLN A 537 -8.40 -21.52 -22.93
CA GLN A 537 -9.08 -21.79 -24.19
C GLN A 537 -8.12 -22.34 -25.25
N LEU A 538 -6.85 -21.94 -25.24
CA LEU A 538 -5.87 -22.43 -26.20
C LEU A 538 -5.55 -23.90 -25.94
N GLU A 539 -5.40 -24.28 -24.67
CA GLU A 539 -5.20 -25.68 -24.28
C GLU A 539 -6.41 -26.53 -24.67
N ILE A 540 -7.64 -26.06 -24.44
CA ILE A 540 -8.86 -26.76 -24.90
C ILE A 540 -8.87 -26.94 -26.40
N GLU A 541 -8.59 -25.89 -27.18
CA GLU A 541 -8.58 -25.97 -28.64
C GLU A 541 -7.53 -26.96 -29.15
N LEU A 542 -6.36 -26.98 -28.51
CA LEU A 542 -5.31 -27.96 -28.79
C LEU A 542 -5.79 -29.38 -28.51
N ARG A 543 -6.34 -29.67 -27.33
CA ARG A 543 -6.88 -31.01 -26.99
C ARG A 543 -8.06 -31.40 -27.87
N GLN A 544 -8.90 -30.45 -28.24
CA GLN A 544 -10.01 -30.68 -29.16
C GLN A 544 -9.51 -31.04 -30.56
N ALA A 545 -8.43 -30.41 -31.04
CA ALA A 545 -7.80 -30.76 -32.31
C ALA A 545 -7.14 -32.16 -32.26
N GLU A 546 -6.49 -32.51 -31.14
CA GLU A 546 -5.97 -33.86 -30.90
C GLU A 546 -7.08 -34.92 -30.96
N LEU A 547 -8.22 -34.66 -30.33
CA LEU A 547 -9.39 -35.54 -30.40
C LEU A 547 -9.94 -35.70 -31.82
N VAL A 548 -10.03 -34.61 -32.58
CA VAL A 548 -10.46 -34.66 -34.00
C VAL A 548 -9.47 -35.49 -34.82
N SER A 549 -8.17 -35.32 -34.60
CA SER A 549 -7.13 -36.12 -35.26
C SER A 549 -7.23 -37.60 -34.91
N ALA A 550 -7.41 -37.93 -33.62
CA ALA A 550 -7.55 -39.33 -33.17
C ALA A 550 -8.80 -39.99 -33.76
N ARG A 551 -9.93 -39.26 -33.83
CA ARG A 551 -11.16 -39.76 -34.45
C ARG A 551 -11.01 -40.00 -35.95
N ALA A 552 -10.30 -39.12 -36.67
CA ALA A 552 -10.01 -39.32 -38.09
C ALA A 552 -9.11 -40.55 -38.34
N THR A 553 -8.13 -40.80 -37.45
CA THR A 553 -7.31 -42.02 -37.49
C THR A 553 -8.16 -43.26 -37.25
N LEU A 554 -9.09 -43.23 -36.28
CA LEU A 554 -10.02 -44.33 -36.04
C LEU A 554 -10.94 -44.58 -37.24
N GLU A 555 -11.50 -43.53 -37.82
CA GLU A 555 -12.34 -43.62 -39.03
C GLU A 555 -11.58 -44.26 -40.19
N THR A 556 -10.32 -43.83 -40.40
CA THR A 556 -9.44 -44.43 -41.42
C THR A 556 -9.18 -45.91 -41.13
N ALA A 557 -8.84 -46.27 -39.90
CA ALA A 557 -8.59 -47.67 -39.52
C ALA A 557 -9.83 -48.56 -39.68
N VAL A 558 -11.03 -48.03 -39.43
CA VAL A 558 -12.30 -48.74 -39.67
C VAL A 558 -12.56 -48.91 -41.16
N ALA A 559 -12.41 -47.86 -41.96
CA ALA A 559 -12.56 -47.93 -43.41
C ALA A 559 -11.57 -48.93 -44.04
N ASP A 560 -10.34 -49.00 -43.53
CA ASP A 560 -9.33 -49.94 -43.99
C ASP A 560 -9.69 -51.40 -43.67
N LEU A 561 -10.32 -51.66 -42.52
CA LEU A 561 -10.89 -52.97 -42.20
C LEU A 561 -12.06 -53.33 -43.12
N GLU A 562 -12.94 -52.38 -43.43
CA GLU A 562 -14.04 -52.61 -44.37
C GLU A 562 -13.54 -52.99 -45.77
N ARG A 563 -12.45 -52.35 -46.22
CA ARG A 563 -11.78 -52.67 -47.49
C ARG A 563 -11.00 -53.98 -47.51
N ALA A 564 -10.82 -54.63 -46.36
CA ALA A 564 -10.19 -55.97 -46.30
C ALA A 564 -11.06 -57.06 -46.93
N THR A 565 -12.36 -56.80 -47.13
CA THR A 565 -13.26 -57.64 -47.92
C THR A 565 -13.71 -56.88 -49.15
N LEU A 566 -13.34 -57.39 -50.32
CA LEU A 566 -13.79 -56.84 -51.59
C LEU A 566 -15.24 -57.25 -51.82
N ARG A 567 -16.13 -56.27 -51.98
CA ARG A 567 -17.58 -56.49 -52.18
C ARG A 567 -18.05 -55.95 -53.51
N ALA A 568 -19.09 -56.58 -54.08
CA ALA A 568 -19.72 -56.09 -55.30
C ALA A 568 -20.47 -54.76 -55.04
N PRO A 569 -20.21 -53.70 -55.81
CA PRO A 569 -20.90 -52.41 -55.66
C PRO A 569 -22.33 -52.42 -56.22
N PHE A 570 -22.63 -53.30 -57.17
CA PHE A 570 -23.94 -53.48 -57.80
C PHE A 570 -24.13 -54.94 -58.25
N ASP A 571 -25.38 -55.30 -58.58
CA ASP A 571 -25.71 -56.61 -59.14
C ASP A 571 -25.08 -56.76 -60.54
N GLY A 572 -24.27 -57.80 -60.75
CA GLY A 572 -23.50 -57.92 -62.00
C GLY A 572 -22.90 -59.30 -62.22
N ILE A 573 -22.00 -59.38 -63.20
CA ILE A 573 -21.25 -60.58 -63.56
C ILE A 573 -19.76 -60.30 -63.45
N VAL A 574 -19.03 -61.27 -62.92
CA VAL A 574 -17.57 -61.21 -62.87
C VAL A 574 -16.99 -61.40 -64.28
N VAL A 575 -16.40 -60.34 -64.83
CA VAL A 575 -15.79 -60.34 -66.17
C VAL A 575 -14.39 -60.92 -66.13
N ALA A 576 -13.60 -60.53 -65.12
CA ALA A 576 -12.23 -60.97 -64.96
C ALA A 576 -11.87 -61.08 -63.48
N VAL A 577 -11.11 -62.13 -63.13
CA VAL A 577 -10.51 -62.32 -61.81
C VAL A 577 -9.00 -62.29 -61.96
N ASN A 578 -8.37 -61.20 -61.50
CA ASN A 578 -6.94 -60.93 -61.69
C ASN A 578 -6.09 -61.22 -60.44
N ILE A 579 -6.65 -61.95 -59.47
CA ILE A 579 -6.01 -62.31 -58.20
C ILE A 579 -6.12 -63.80 -57.91
N GLU A 580 -5.10 -64.34 -57.23
CA GLU A 580 -5.03 -65.72 -56.78
C GLU A 580 -4.97 -65.81 -55.24
N PRO A 581 -5.45 -66.89 -54.62
CA PRO A 581 -5.19 -67.17 -53.20
C PRO A 581 -3.68 -67.17 -52.90
N ASP A 582 -3.30 -66.72 -51.71
CA ASP A 582 -1.93 -66.51 -51.24
C ASP A 582 -1.12 -65.44 -52.02
N GLN A 583 -1.73 -64.74 -52.98
CA GLN A 583 -1.08 -63.62 -53.68
C GLN A 583 -1.03 -62.39 -52.79
N GLN A 584 0.12 -61.72 -52.77
CA GLN A 584 0.26 -60.40 -52.17
C GLN A 584 -0.34 -59.33 -53.10
N VAL A 585 -1.29 -58.56 -52.59
CA VAL A 585 -1.94 -57.44 -53.29
C VAL A 585 -1.57 -56.11 -52.63
N ASN A 586 -1.61 -55.03 -53.41
CA ASN A 586 -1.47 -53.67 -52.91
C ASN A 586 -2.76 -52.87 -53.20
N ALA A 587 -2.81 -51.64 -52.70
CA ALA A 587 -3.98 -50.76 -52.82
C ALA A 587 -4.48 -50.55 -54.26
N ASN A 588 -3.59 -50.64 -55.25
CA ASN A 588 -3.87 -50.39 -56.67
C ASN A 588 -3.94 -51.68 -57.50
N THR A 589 -3.80 -52.85 -56.88
CA THR A 589 -3.93 -54.13 -57.59
C THR A 589 -5.38 -54.27 -58.03
N GLN A 590 -5.59 -54.29 -59.35
CA GLN A 590 -6.88 -54.59 -59.96
C GLN A 590 -7.23 -56.04 -59.62
N ALA A 591 -8.21 -56.23 -58.75
CA ALA A 591 -8.55 -57.54 -58.21
C ALA A 591 -9.61 -58.22 -59.07
N ILE A 592 -10.78 -57.60 -59.18
CA ILE A 592 -11.94 -58.19 -59.86
C ILE A 592 -12.61 -57.11 -60.70
N GLU A 593 -12.99 -57.45 -61.92
CA GLU A 593 -13.81 -56.59 -62.78
C GLU A 593 -15.24 -57.12 -62.84
N ILE A 594 -16.22 -56.25 -62.56
CA ILE A 594 -17.65 -56.58 -62.62
C ILE A 594 -18.31 -55.74 -63.69
N ALA A 595 -19.18 -56.35 -64.48
CA ALA A 595 -20.04 -55.65 -65.43
C ALA A 595 -21.52 -55.85 -65.11
N ASP A 596 -22.34 -54.84 -65.43
CA ASP A 596 -23.79 -54.90 -65.33
C ASP A 596 -24.38 -55.46 -66.65
N PRO A 597 -25.02 -56.65 -66.64
CA PRO A 597 -25.64 -57.24 -67.83
C PRO A 597 -27.02 -56.68 -68.17
N SER A 598 -27.58 -55.79 -67.35
CA SER A 598 -28.96 -55.31 -67.50
C SER A 598 -29.16 -54.42 -68.72
N ILE A 599 -28.09 -53.72 -69.14
CA ILE A 599 -28.08 -52.87 -70.34
C ILE A 599 -26.91 -53.30 -71.21
N VAL A 600 -27.23 -53.81 -72.39
CA VAL A 600 -26.22 -54.23 -73.37
C VAL A 600 -26.23 -53.31 -74.59
N GLU A 601 -25.07 -53.18 -75.21
CA GLU A 601 -24.91 -52.44 -76.45
C GLU A 601 -24.44 -53.38 -77.56
N VAL A 602 -25.08 -53.29 -78.73
CA VAL A 602 -24.59 -53.92 -79.94
C VAL A 602 -23.73 -52.90 -80.67
N SER A 603 -22.43 -53.20 -80.76
CA SER A 603 -21.49 -52.44 -81.57
C SER A 603 -21.38 -53.09 -82.94
N GLY A 604 -21.92 -52.42 -83.96
CA GLY A 604 -21.90 -52.87 -85.35
C GLY A 604 -21.42 -51.80 -86.30
N SER A 605 -21.44 -52.11 -87.60
CA SER A 605 -21.07 -51.14 -88.63
C SER A 605 -22.02 -51.20 -89.82
N VAL A 606 -22.32 -50.03 -90.39
CA VAL A 606 -23.23 -49.86 -91.54
C VAL A 606 -22.48 -49.25 -92.73
N ASP A 607 -22.86 -49.60 -93.95
CA ASP A 607 -22.20 -49.07 -95.16
C ASP A 607 -22.48 -47.57 -95.40
N GLU A 608 -21.58 -46.89 -96.14
CA GLU A 608 -21.65 -45.45 -96.47
C GLU A 608 -22.97 -45.02 -97.11
N ILE A 609 -23.63 -45.90 -97.86
CA ILE A 609 -24.91 -45.58 -98.52
C ILE A 609 -26.05 -45.58 -97.49
N ASP A 610 -26.07 -46.57 -96.60
CA ASP A 610 -27.17 -46.81 -95.69
C ASP A 610 -27.14 -45.88 -94.47
N VAL A 611 -25.94 -45.49 -94.00
CA VAL A 611 -25.79 -44.56 -92.85
C VAL A 611 -26.49 -43.22 -93.09
N LEU A 612 -26.64 -42.78 -94.34
CA LEU A 612 -27.31 -41.53 -94.70
C LEU A 612 -28.78 -41.49 -94.26
N PHE A 613 -29.39 -42.66 -94.08
CA PHE A 613 -30.79 -42.77 -93.69
C PHE A 613 -30.99 -43.19 -92.22
N LEU A 614 -29.93 -43.64 -91.52
CA LEU A 614 -30.01 -43.94 -90.09
C LEU A 614 -30.09 -42.66 -89.26
N GLN A 615 -30.88 -42.71 -88.18
CA GLN A 615 -31.00 -41.63 -87.20
C GLN A 615 -30.79 -42.17 -85.80
N VAL A 616 -30.09 -41.39 -84.96
CA VAL A 616 -30.01 -41.67 -83.52
C VAL A 616 -31.42 -41.63 -82.94
N GLY A 617 -31.79 -42.66 -82.17
CA GLY A 617 -33.14 -42.86 -81.66
C GLY A 617 -34.05 -43.70 -82.55
N ALA A 618 -33.60 -44.12 -83.74
CA ALA A 618 -34.35 -45.07 -84.57
C ALA A 618 -34.57 -46.40 -83.83
N GLN A 619 -35.75 -46.99 -84.02
CA GLN A 619 -36.11 -48.28 -83.44
C GLN A 619 -35.43 -49.41 -84.20
N ALA A 620 -34.84 -50.34 -83.47
CA ALA A 620 -34.12 -51.47 -84.02
C ALA A 620 -34.62 -52.77 -83.38
N TYR A 621 -34.63 -53.85 -84.15
CA TYR A 621 -34.89 -55.19 -83.66
C TYR A 621 -33.60 -55.99 -83.72
N VAL A 622 -33.05 -56.33 -82.56
CA VAL A 622 -31.79 -57.06 -82.44
C VAL A 622 -32.08 -58.55 -82.31
N THR A 623 -31.50 -59.33 -83.20
CA THR A 623 -31.54 -60.80 -83.15
C THR A 623 -30.15 -61.32 -82.85
N LEU A 624 -30.07 -62.34 -82.01
CA LEU A 624 -28.80 -62.96 -81.61
C LEU A 624 -28.67 -64.31 -82.30
N GLU A 625 -27.53 -64.56 -82.95
CA GLU A 625 -27.34 -65.84 -83.66
C GLU A 625 -27.39 -67.04 -82.71
N ALA A 626 -26.99 -66.84 -81.45
CA ALA A 626 -26.98 -67.86 -80.42
C ALA A 626 -28.36 -68.15 -79.79
N LEU A 627 -29.37 -67.28 -79.98
CA LEU A 627 -30.72 -67.42 -79.41
C LEU A 627 -31.76 -67.54 -80.53
N ALA A 628 -32.58 -68.59 -80.50
CA ALA A 628 -33.51 -68.90 -81.59
C ALA A 628 -34.58 -67.80 -81.82
N ASN A 629 -34.39 -66.98 -82.87
CA ASN A 629 -35.35 -66.05 -83.47
C ASN A 629 -36.16 -65.17 -82.50
N GLN A 630 -35.58 -64.73 -81.39
CA GLN A 630 -36.17 -63.68 -80.55
C GLN A 630 -35.58 -62.33 -80.95
N ALA A 631 -36.47 -61.41 -81.37
CA ALA A 631 -36.12 -60.04 -81.70
C ALA A 631 -36.26 -59.17 -80.45
N LEU A 632 -35.15 -58.59 -80.00
CA LEU A 632 -35.10 -57.71 -78.85
C LEU A 632 -35.30 -56.26 -79.30
N PRO A 633 -36.19 -55.50 -78.65
CA PRO A 633 -36.34 -54.09 -78.95
C PRO A 633 -35.07 -53.34 -78.52
N GLY A 634 -34.47 -52.64 -79.47
CA GLY A 634 -33.32 -51.77 -79.26
C GLY A 634 -33.55 -50.39 -79.85
N THR A 635 -32.68 -49.47 -79.48
CA THR A 635 -32.66 -48.10 -80.01
C THR A 635 -31.25 -47.73 -80.41
N VAL A 636 -31.08 -47.11 -81.57
CA VAL A 636 -29.77 -46.60 -82.01
C VAL A 636 -29.32 -45.52 -81.02
N SER A 637 -28.27 -45.79 -80.24
CA SER A 637 -27.75 -44.87 -79.21
C SER A 637 -26.74 -43.89 -79.78
N SER A 638 -25.88 -44.35 -80.69
CA SER A 638 -24.90 -43.49 -81.35
C SER A 638 -24.57 -43.96 -82.77
N ILE A 639 -24.26 -43.00 -83.64
CA ILE A 639 -23.74 -43.22 -84.99
C ILE A 639 -22.46 -42.41 -85.08
N ALA A 640 -21.33 -43.04 -85.39
CA ALA A 640 -20.06 -42.33 -85.50
C ALA A 640 -20.10 -41.32 -86.65
N SER A 641 -19.63 -40.09 -86.42
CA SER A 641 -19.60 -39.05 -87.46
C SER A 641 -18.48 -39.24 -88.49
N ILE A 642 -17.54 -40.16 -88.24
CA ILE A 642 -16.38 -40.46 -89.09
C ILE A 642 -16.46 -41.94 -89.48
N GLY A 643 -16.48 -42.22 -90.79
CA GLY A 643 -16.43 -43.58 -91.31
C GLY A 643 -15.04 -44.21 -91.12
N ALA A 644 -15.03 -45.50 -90.82
CA ALA A 644 -13.85 -46.36 -90.84
C ALA A 644 -13.68 -46.98 -92.23
N SER A 645 -12.49 -46.88 -92.81
CA SER A 645 -12.17 -47.53 -94.09
C SER A 645 -11.47 -48.86 -93.83
N GLN A 646 -12.12 -49.98 -94.14
CA GLN A 646 -11.52 -51.31 -94.09
C GLN A 646 -11.46 -51.91 -95.50
N GLN A 647 -10.24 -52.20 -95.99
CA GLN A 647 -10.00 -52.83 -97.30
C GLN A 647 -10.67 -52.10 -98.50
N GLY A 648 -10.84 -50.78 -98.41
CA GLY A 648 -11.44 -49.96 -99.46
C GLY A 648 -12.97 -49.82 -99.40
N VAL A 649 -13.63 -50.42 -98.40
CA VAL A 649 -15.05 -50.20 -98.08
C VAL A 649 -15.14 -49.26 -96.89
N VAL A 650 -15.96 -48.21 -97.00
CA VAL A 650 -16.21 -47.24 -95.93
C VAL A 650 -17.44 -47.69 -95.15
N THR A 651 -17.25 -47.95 -93.86
CA THR A 651 -18.33 -48.30 -92.94
C THR A 651 -18.38 -47.33 -91.77
N TYR A 652 -19.56 -47.13 -91.20
CA TYR A 652 -19.80 -46.24 -90.08
C TYR A 652 -20.15 -47.08 -88.86
N PRO A 653 -19.35 -47.00 -87.78
CA PRO A 653 -19.69 -47.63 -86.51
C PRO A 653 -21.03 -47.10 -85.97
N VAL A 654 -21.91 -48.02 -85.57
CA VAL A 654 -23.21 -47.72 -84.97
C VAL A 654 -23.33 -48.52 -83.68
N THR A 655 -23.77 -47.86 -82.62
CA THR A 655 -24.07 -48.48 -81.33
C THR A 655 -25.58 -48.52 -81.14
N ILE A 656 -26.09 -49.68 -80.77
CA ILE A 656 -27.52 -49.90 -80.54
C ILE A 656 -27.68 -50.39 -79.12
N ARG A 657 -28.38 -49.61 -78.29
CA ARG A 657 -28.69 -49.97 -76.92
C ARG A 657 -29.87 -50.92 -76.90
N VAL A 658 -29.74 -52.03 -76.20
CA VAL A 658 -30.75 -53.06 -76.04
C VAL A 658 -31.00 -53.29 -74.56
N ASP A 659 -32.27 -53.35 -74.18
CA ASP A 659 -32.66 -53.75 -72.84
C ASP A 659 -32.74 -55.28 -72.80
N SER A 660 -31.85 -55.91 -72.04
CA SER A 660 -31.73 -57.36 -71.90
C SER A 660 -32.50 -57.91 -70.69
N SER A 661 -33.23 -57.06 -69.95
CA SER A 661 -33.95 -57.45 -68.73
C SER A 661 -34.94 -58.60 -68.93
N GLU A 662 -35.51 -58.76 -70.14
CA GLU A 662 -36.52 -59.79 -70.45
C GLU A 662 -35.93 -61.17 -70.78
N ILE A 663 -34.68 -61.26 -71.25
CA ILE A 663 -34.06 -62.51 -71.71
C ILE A 663 -32.96 -63.06 -70.80
N GLY A 664 -32.61 -62.30 -69.75
CA GLY A 664 -31.59 -62.68 -68.78
C GLY A 664 -30.16 -62.43 -69.30
N GLN A 665 -29.20 -63.14 -68.71
CA GLN A 665 -27.77 -62.94 -68.96
C GLN A 665 -27.38 -63.26 -70.40
N VAL A 666 -26.98 -62.24 -71.16
CA VAL A 666 -26.47 -62.39 -72.53
C VAL A 666 -24.95 -62.24 -72.53
N PRO A 667 -24.17 -63.30 -72.82
CA PRO A 667 -22.72 -63.21 -72.86
C PRO A 667 -22.22 -62.12 -73.81
N GLU A 668 -21.25 -61.34 -73.33
CA GLU A 668 -20.50 -60.39 -74.16
C GLU A 668 -19.75 -61.12 -75.28
N GLY A 669 -19.60 -60.45 -76.43
CA GLY A 669 -18.93 -61.00 -77.62
C GLY A 669 -19.81 -61.85 -78.52
N LEU A 670 -21.08 -62.11 -78.17
CA LEU A 670 -22.01 -62.77 -79.07
C LEU A 670 -22.30 -61.93 -80.32
N SER A 671 -22.34 -62.60 -81.47
CA SER A 671 -22.75 -62.02 -82.74
C SER A 671 -24.24 -61.67 -82.71
N ALA A 672 -24.54 -60.43 -83.07
CA ALA A 672 -25.88 -59.87 -83.10
C ALA A 672 -26.11 -59.21 -84.46
N THR A 673 -27.33 -59.32 -84.97
CA THR A 673 -27.77 -58.59 -86.15
C THR A 673 -28.94 -57.71 -85.77
N ALA A 674 -28.77 -56.41 -85.93
CA ALA A 674 -29.80 -55.42 -85.62
C ALA A 674 -30.46 -54.91 -86.90
N GLN A 675 -31.75 -55.14 -87.05
CA GLN A 675 -32.55 -54.56 -88.13
C GLN A 675 -33.05 -53.20 -87.68
N VAL A 676 -32.45 -52.13 -88.20
CA VAL A 676 -32.81 -50.75 -87.87
C VAL A 676 -33.86 -50.27 -88.84
N ILE A 677 -35.01 -49.83 -88.34
CA ILE A 677 -36.10 -49.31 -89.17
C ILE A 677 -35.73 -47.89 -89.64
N ILE A 678 -35.72 -47.68 -90.96
CA ILE A 678 -35.32 -46.42 -91.58
C ILE A 678 -36.55 -45.65 -92.07
N ARG A 679 -37.49 -46.35 -92.71
CA ARG A 679 -38.75 -45.76 -93.17
C ARG A 679 -39.88 -46.73 -92.95
N GLU A 680 -40.99 -46.22 -92.45
CA GLU A 680 -42.22 -46.96 -92.26
C GLU A 680 -43.37 -46.16 -92.88
N ARG A 681 -44.24 -46.85 -93.62
CA ARG A 681 -45.54 -46.35 -94.06
C ARG A 681 -46.59 -47.38 -93.72
N ASN A 682 -47.55 -46.96 -92.90
CA ASN A 682 -48.62 -47.81 -92.43
C ASN A 682 -49.92 -47.49 -93.17
N ASN A 683 -50.72 -48.53 -93.44
CA ASN A 683 -52.05 -48.44 -94.02
C ASN A 683 -52.11 -47.76 -95.40
N VAL A 684 -51.26 -48.21 -96.33
CA VAL A 684 -51.18 -47.68 -97.71
C VAL A 684 -51.54 -48.75 -98.74
N ALA A 685 -52.07 -48.33 -99.89
CA ALA A 685 -52.44 -49.24 -100.97
C ALA A 685 -51.18 -49.80 -101.64
N LEU A 686 -50.97 -51.11 -101.49
CA LEU A 686 -49.82 -51.80 -102.07
C LEU A 686 -50.22 -52.48 -103.36
N ILE A 687 -49.51 -52.17 -104.44
CA ILE A 687 -49.64 -52.88 -105.70
C ILE A 687 -48.29 -53.54 -106.05
N PRO A 688 -48.28 -54.71 -106.70
CA PRO A 688 -47.04 -55.26 -107.22
C PRO A 688 -46.43 -54.31 -108.26
N LEU A 689 -45.10 -54.17 -108.31
CA LEU A 689 -44.43 -53.32 -109.32
C LEU A 689 -44.86 -53.66 -110.77
N GLN A 690 -45.20 -54.93 -111.00
CA GLN A 690 -45.61 -55.46 -112.32
C GLN A 690 -46.99 -54.97 -112.77
N ALA A 691 -47.79 -54.41 -111.86
CA ALA A 691 -49.10 -53.85 -112.19
C ALA A 691 -49.05 -52.37 -112.62
N LEU A 692 -47.84 -51.78 -112.66
CA LEU A 692 -47.62 -50.40 -113.06
C LEU A 692 -47.35 -50.28 -114.56
N TYR A 693 -48.12 -49.42 -115.22
CA TYR A 693 -48.01 -49.10 -116.64
C TYR A 693 -47.74 -47.61 -116.85
N GLY A 694 -47.47 -47.20 -118.09
CA GLY A 694 -47.24 -45.80 -118.45
C GLY A 694 -45.77 -45.37 -118.36
N THR A 695 -45.53 -44.08 -118.13
CA THR A 695 -44.18 -43.52 -118.06
C THR A 695 -43.90 -42.99 -116.66
N VAL A 696 -42.62 -42.83 -116.29
CA VAL A 696 -42.22 -42.35 -114.95
C VAL A 696 -42.88 -41.00 -114.59
N GLN A 697 -43.20 -40.16 -115.56
CA GLN A 697 -43.83 -38.85 -115.32
C GLN A 697 -45.36 -38.89 -115.23
N SER A 698 -46.00 -39.94 -115.76
CA SER A 698 -47.44 -40.19 -115.64
C SER A 698 -47.65 -41.70 -115.48
N PRO A 699 -47.45 -42.22 -114.26
CA PRO A 699 -47.67 -43.62 -113.96
C PRO A 699 -49.16 -43.94 -113.97
N THR A 700 -49.52 -45.06 -114.58
CA THR A 700 -50.91 -45.48 -114.74
C THR A 700 -51.09 -46.92 -114.29
N VAL A 701 -52.24 -47.23 -113.72
CA VAL A 701 -52.62 -48.60 -113.37
C VAL A 701 -53.92 -48.92 -114.10
N ARG A 702 -54.00 -50.14 -114.64
CA ARG A 702 -55.19 -50.65 -115.33
C ARG A 702 -56.19 -51.15 -114.29
N VAL A 703 -57.22 -50.36 -113.99
CA VAL A 703 -58.28 -50.71 -113.04
C VAL A 703 -59.46 -51.32 -113.80
N VAL A 704 -59.99 -52.44 -113.30
CA VAL A 704 -61.16 -53.09 -113.90
C VAL A 704 -62.44 -52.50 -113.28
N SER A 705 -63.24 -51.83 -114.09
CA SER A 705 -64.52 -51.25 -113.69
C SER A 705 -65.65 -51.88 -114.51
N GLY A 706 -66.28 -52.92 -113.94
CA GLY A 706 -67.27 -53.73 -114.66
C GLY A 706 -66.62 -54.63 -115.72
N ASN A 707 -67.00 -54.44 -116.99
CA ASN A 707 -66.48 -55.22 -118.12
C ASN A 707 -65.38 -54.50 -118.91
N ASP A 708 -65.01 -53.27 -118.49
CA ASP A 708 -64.04 -52.41 -119.17
C ASP A 708 -62.78 -52.23 -118.29
N ILE A 709 -61.60 -52.19 -118.95
CA ILE A 709 -60.31 -51.89 -118.31
C ILE A 709 -59.99 -50.43 -118.56
N ILE A 710 -59.88 -49.64 -117.49
CA ILE A 710 -59.61 -48.20 -117.55
C ILE A 710 -58.18 -47.95 -117.06
N GLU A 711 -57.36 -47.30 -117.88
CA GLU A 711 -56.06 -46.78 -117.42
C GLU A 711 -56.31 -45.53 -116.57
N ARG A 712 -55.92 -45.61 -115.29
CA ARG A 712 -56.05 -44.51 -114.32
C ARG A 712 -54.67 -44.07 -113.88
N GLU A 713 -54.44 -42.76 -113.90
CA GLU A 713 -53.21 -42.17 -113.37
C GLU A 713 -53.16 -42.30 -111.85
N VAL A 714 -52.01 -42.71 -111.32
CA VAL A 714 -51.79 -42.94 -109.89
C VAL A 714 -50.57 -42.16 -109.42
N SER A 715 -50.57 -41.71 -108.18
CA SER A 715 -49.39 -41.14 -107.52
C SER A 715 -48.66 -42.24 -106.77
N LEU A 716 -47.38 -42.43 -107.08
CA LEU A 716 -46.54 -43.46 -106.48
C LEU A 716 -45.76 -42.90 -105.30
N GLY A 717 -45.72 -43.67 -104.22
CA GLY A 717 -44.91 -43.43 -103.03
C GLY A 717 -43.65 -44.30 -103.03
N ILE A 718 -43.24 -44.70 -101.82
CA ILE A 718 -42.09 -45.58 -101.62
C ILE A 718 -42.34 -46.97 -102.24
N SER A 719 -41.29 -47.59 -102.76
CA SER A 719 -41.30 -48.97 -103.23
C SER A 719 -40.25 -49.78 -102.49
N ASP A 720 -40.54 -51.06 -102.29
CA ASP A 720 -39.52 -52.07 -102.00
C ASP A 720 -39.22 -52.85 -103.30
N ASP A 721 -38.61 -54.04 -103.17
CA ASP A 721 -38.25 -54.90 -104.29
C ASP A 721 -39.47 -55.55 -105.00
N PHE A 722 -40.65 -55.59 -104.37
CA PHE A 722 -41.81 -56.36 -104.84
C PHE A 722 -43.10 -55.53 -104.98
N TRP A 723 -43.29 -54.58 -104.08
CA TRP A 723 -44.45 -53.74 -103.88
C TRP A 723 -44.08 -52.26 -104.05
N ILE A 724 -45.00 -51.52 -104.65
CA ILE A 724 -44.96 -50.06 -104.67
C ILE A 724 -46.20 -49.52 -103.98
N VAL A 725 -45.98 -48.51 -103.15
CA VAL A 725 -47.05 -47.78 -102.49
C VAL A 725 -47.71 -46.88 -103.52
N VAL A 726 -49.04 -46.93 -103.58
CA VAL A 726 -49.87 -45.96 -104.30
C VAL A 726 -50.46 -45.00 -103.27
N GLU A 727 -50.07 -43.74 -103.35
CA GLU A 727 -50.50 -42.69 -102.42
C GLU A 727 -51.86 -42.11 -102.78
N ASP A 728 -52.16 -42.02 -104.08
CA ASP A 728 -53.43 -41.49 -104.57
C ASP A 728 -53.80 -42.12 -105.93
N GLY A 729 -55.10 -42.24 -106.20
CA GLY A 729 -55.64 -42.78 -107.45
C GLY A 729 -56.19 -44.21 -107.39
N LEU A 730 -56.04 -44.91 -106.26
CA LEU A 730 -56.59 -46.26 -106.05
C LEU A 730 -57.26 -46.39 -104.68
N GLU A 731 -58.41 -47.06 -104.63
CA GLU A 731 -59.16 -47.32 -103.39
C GLU A 731 -59.10 -48.80 -102.98
N GLU A 732 -59.21 -49.07 -101.67
CA GLU A 732 -59.20 -50.43 -101.13
C GLU A 732 -60.36 -51.26 -101.71
N GLY A 733 -60.05 -52.46 -102.20
CA GLY A 733 -61.01 -53.37 -102.83
C GLY A 733 -61.21 -53.19 -104.34
N GLU A 734 -60.64 -52.14 -104.95
CA GLU A 734 -60.55 -52.07 -106.42
C GLU A 734 -59.66 -53.20 -106.96
N THR A 735 -59.98 -53.70 -108.16
CA THR A 735 -59.24 -54.79 -108.80
C THR A 735 -58.44 -54.25 -109.97
N ILE A 736 -57.13 -54.48 -109.93
CA ILE A 736 -56.20 -54.05 -110.97
C ILE A 736 -55.82 -55.22 -111.87
N SER A 737 -55.68 -54.93 -113.15
CA SER A 737 -55.34 -55.88 -114.18
C SER A 737 -53.85 -55.78 -114.48
N MET A 738 -53.13 -56.88 -114.28
CA MET A 738 -51.77 -57.03 -114.74
C MET A 738 -51.70 -58.07 -115.86
N GLU A 739 -51.01 -57.71 -116.93
CA GLU A 739 -50.56 -58.62 -117.96
C GLU A 739 -49.40 -59.42 -117.40
N VAL A 740 -49.69 -60.67 -117.08
CA VAL A 740 -48.65 -61.61 -116.71
C VAL A 740 -47.99 -62.01 -118.02
N VAL A 741 -46.77 -61.53 -118.24
CA VAL A 741 -45.92 -62.14 -119.26
C VAL A 741 -45.77 -63.60 -118.86
N GLY A 742 -46.41 -64.49 -119.61
CA GLY A 742 -46.26 -65.93 -119.49
C GLY A 742 -44.77 -66.24 -119.59
N SER A 743 -44.15 -66.48 -118.45
CA SER A 743 -42.78 -66.97 -118.39
C SER A 743 -42.78 -68.36 -119.00
N ASP A 744 -42.05 -68.52 -120.10
CA ASP A 744 -41.73 -69.80 -120.72
C ASP A 744 -41.08 -70.68 -119.65
N THR A 745 -41.92 -71.48 -119.01
CA THR A 745 -41.55 -72.45 -117.99
C THR A 745 -41.15 -73.72 -118.72
N SER A 746 -40.01 -73.64 -119.42
CA SER A 746 -39.35 -74.80 -120.02
C SER A 746 -37.84 -74.73 -119.87
N GLN A 747 -37.34 -74.53 -118.64
CA GLN A 747 -35.93 -74.82 -118.34
C GLN A 747 -35.65 -75.15 -116.88
N PHE A 748 -36.57 -75.86 -116.21
CA PHE A 748 -36.24 -76.58 -114.98
C PHE A 748 -36.92 -77.95 -114.99
N GLY A 749 -36.11 -78.98 -115.23
CA GLY A 749 -36.58 -80.36 -115.21
C GLY A 749 -35.55 -81.35 -115.73
N GLY A 750 -34.48 -81.58 -114.97
CA GLY A 750 -33.90 -82.93 -114.98
C GLY A 750 -32.47 -83.14 -114.50
N ILE A 751 -32.34 -83.53 -113.22
CA ILE A 751 -31.45 -84.61 -112.69
C ILE A 751 -29.93 -84.40 -112.94
N GLY A 752 -29.11 -84.13 -111.92
CA GLY A 752 -28.85 -85.03 -110.80
C GLY A 752 -27.53 -85.79 -111.02
N ALA A 753 -26.55 -85.48 -110.17
CA ALA A 753 -25.40 -86.29 -109.78
C ALA A 753 -24.54 -86.98 -110.86
N THR A 754 -23.36 -86.40 -111.11
CA THR A 754 -22.13 -87.20 -111.30
C THR A 754 -20.93 -86.51 -110.66
N PHE A 755 -20.37 -87.19 -109.66
CA PHE A 755 -19.03 -87.04 -109.12
C PHE A 755 -17.94 -87.22 -110.21
N ARG A 756 -16.93 -86.33 -110.19
CA ARG A 756 -15.47 -86.58 -110.30
C ARG A 756 -14.78 -85.22 -110.49
N ALA A 757 -14.00 -84.72 -109.54
CA ALA A 757 -12.62 -85.12 -109.22
C ALA A 757 -11.61 -84.84 -110.36
N VAL A 758 -10.58 -84.07 -109.98
CA VAL A 758 -9.21 -83.97 -110.55
C VAL A 758 -8.92 -82.83 -111.54
N GLY A 759 -7.93 -82.01 -111.14
CA GLY A 759 -7.04 -81.22 -112.00
C GLY A 759 -7.31 -79.71 -111.90
N GLY A 760 -6.44 -78.84 -111.40
CA GLY A 760 -4.99 -78.91 -111.28
C GLY A 760 -4.33 -77.96 -112.29
N PHE A 761 -3.49 -77.06 -111.76
CA PHE A 761 -2.40 -76.29 -112.38
C PHE A 761 -2.62 -74.84 -112.86
N GLY A 762 -1.75 -73.98 -112.29
CA GLY A 762 -1.28 -72.69 -112.81
C GLY A 762 -1.30 -71.61 -111.71
N GLY A 763 -0.26 -71.30 -110.92
CA GLY A 763 1.16 -71.59 -111.06
C GLY A 763 1.94 -70.37 -111.56
N THR A 764 2.10 -69.32 -110.74
CA THR A 764 3.22 -68.38 -110.94
C THR A 764 3.74 -67.80 -109.63
N ARG A 765 5.06 -67.93 -109.49
CA ARG A 765 5.93 -67.51 -108.38
C ARG A 765 6.14 -65.99 -108.40
N GLY A 766 6.28 -65.41 -107.21
CA GLY A 766 6.94 -64.12 -106.97
C GLY A 766 7.21 -63.96 -105.48
N ARG A 767 8.47 -64.11 -105.06
CA ARG A 767 9.00 -63.96 -103.70
C ARG A 767 9.74 -62.58 -103.63
N PRO A 768 10.29 -62.13 -102.48
CA PRO A 768 9.91 -60.93 -101.73
C PRO A 768 11.05 -59.86 -101.75
N PRO A 769 11.08 -58.82 -100.88
CA PRO A 769 11.45 -58.92 -99.44
C PRO A 769 10.54 -58.03 -98.54
N GLY A 770 10.42 -58.11 -97.22
CA GLY A 770 11.34 -58.54 -96.16
C GLY A 770 12.01 -57.31 -95.52
N GLN A 771 11.60 -56.92 -94.30
CA GLN A 771 12.30 -56.14 -93.25
C GLN A 771 11.25 -55.37 -92.40
N GLY A 772 11.23 -55.34 -91.07
CA GLY A 772 12.09 -55.86 -90.00
C GLY A 772 11.56 -55.28 -88.67
N GLY A 773 11.60 -56.07 -87.59
CA GLY A 773 11.28 -55.61 -86.25
C GLY A 773 12.40 -54.76 -85.64
N GLY A 774 12.06 -54.03 -84.57
CA GLY A 774 13.00 -53.27 -83.77
C GLY A 774 12.39 -52.85 -82.44
N SER A 775 12.91 -53.44 -81.38
CA SER A 775 12.59 -53.24 -79.97
C SER A 775 12.89 -51.83 -79.45
N ARG A 776 12.08 -51.34 -78.51
CA ARG A 776 12.51 -50.75 -77.24
C ARG A 776 11.37 -50.73 -76.25
#